data_AF-A0A132TP40-F1
#
_entry.id   AF-A0A132TP40-F1
#
_cell.length_a   1.000
_cell.length_b   1.000
_cell.length_c   1.000
_cell.angle_alpha   90.00
_cell.angle_beta   90.00
_cell.angle_gamma   90.00
#
_symmetry.space_group_name_H-M   'P 1'
#
loop_
_entity.id
_entity.type
_entity.pdbx_description
1 polymer ?
#
loop_
_entity_poly.entity_id
_entity_poly.type
_entity_poly.pdbx_seq_one_letter_code
_entity_poly.pdbx_strand_id
1 'polypeptide(L)'
;MLKSLQAIEAYREDGKLSGGSYPWLDYIVQAEETIVNLERVDSLQELEYINPVLEYVERSLRLLDSLPLSYWIKELAEETLVWAETAKGGTLRQRRLWQAEGINIFVHNIGSAELYLRHTGGTGMEVYGGQAFPAVEPGGTEAAKQEIVHRLIGTHGLIGQQIRGEVPPSVNRPLAALVEEGLLTADELERLLFALNHCIISAVSPELWQAVRTEVMGLIAVISSGDLHGGVPMKERLRRMRAGAIAGGEDYDEEWSGLLEEGFNPDVLEPMQPITFWYVESALQTFSLEQFLKVMALTACGSKLSGLNHISFEAVMNSIYYDYKGVKKINVYKKRIIEKYLSGLAWEDILNGATPPGNPHLVHRLRREEHLPDTLFFNFEFSPAAEKLIEFCMEAEKSALYERAVLMLFDLFELRRDAFDRFHNEDTYLSQMNGTADYKAVILEYVTGRKVLDIGPGGGVLLDLIEERLPGVIPVGIDISSNVVEALRQRKQREGRLWEVLQGDALNLKDFVEPGTVDTVIFSSILHELYSYVPLNGTKFNHATVAAALVSSFEVLADGGAIIIRDGIMTEPLDQRRRVRFLEEGGMAALERYAKDFAGRVIQYERIDEQEVLMPVNDAMEFLYTYTWGEEAYIHEVQEQFGYFTPSQYKAFIQQTLGERAKLEVFRHYLQEGYTEALRDRVVVMDENGEEVALPDSTCFIVIRKA
;
A
#
# COMPACT_ATOMS: atom_id res chain seq x y z
N MET A 1 19.81 -3.77 -37.30
CA MET A 1 18.49 -3.13 -37.37
C MET A 1 17.49 -4.11 -37.92
N LEU A 2 16.57 -4.51 -37.06
CA LEU A 2 15.47 -5.43 -37.32
C LEU A 2 14.48 -4.84 -38.33
N LYS A 3 13.80 -5.68 -39.12
CA LYS A 3 12.79 -5.22 -40.10
C LYS A 3 11.60 -4.59 -39.39
N SER A 4 11.21 -5.15 -38.26
CA SER A 4 10.10 -4.65 -37.44
C SER A 4 10.39 -3.31 -36.79
N LEU A 5 11.64 -3.02 -36.41
CA LEU A 5 12.03 -1.69 -35.90
C LEU A 5 11.92 -0.62 -36.98
N GLN A 6 12.34 -0.93 -38.21
CA GLN A 6 12.20 -0.02 -39.35
C GLN A 6 10.74 0.31 -39.64
N ALA A 7 9.83 -0.68 -39.50
CA ALA A 7 8.41 -0.47 -39.67
C ALA A 7 7.81 0.47 -38.60
N ILE A 8 8.23 0.32 -37.33
CA ILE A 8 7.80 1.21 -36.23
C ILE A 8 8.34 2.63 -36.44
N GLU A 9 9.62 2.78 -36.80
CA GLU A 9 10.23 4.09 -37.06
C GLU A 9 9.53 4.80 -38.22
N ALA A 10 9.25 4.10 -39.32
CA ALA A 10 8.49 4.65 -40.44
C ALA A 10 7.06 5.08 -40.04
N TYR A 11 6.37 4.28 -39.21
CA TYR A 11 5.06 4.66 -38.68
C TYR A 11 5.13 5.93 -37.82
N ARG A 12 6.14 6.06 -36.93
CA ARG A 12 6.31 7.25 -36.08
C ARG A 12 6.64 8.51 -36.88
N GLU A 13 7.35 8.39 -37.99
CA GLU A 13 7.69 9.51 -38.88
C GLU A 13 6.49 9.99 -39.71
N ASP A 14 5.77 9.05 -40.34
CA ASP A 14 4.73 9.39 -41.33
C ASP A 14 3.29 9.38 -40.77
N GLY A 15 3.08 8.79 -39.59
CA GLY A 15 1.76 8.63 -38.95
C GLY A 15 0.78 7.73 -39.72
N LYS A 16 1.25 7.01 -40.74
CA LYS A 16 0.41 6.19 -41.62
C LYS A 16 0.51 4.71 -41.27
N LEU A 17 -0.65 4.07 -41.20
CA LEU A 17 -0.75 2.62 -41.06
C LEU A 17 -0.05 1.91 -42.23
N SER A 18 0.40 0.68 -41.97
CA SER A 18 1.16 -0.11 -42.94
C SER A 18 0.32 -0.61 -44.12
N GLY A 19 -1.01 -0.42 -44.05
CA GLY A 19 -1.95 -0.82 -45.09
C GLY A 19 -1.96 -2.33 -45.31
N GLY A 20 -1.77 -3.12 -44.24
CA GLY A 20 -1.68 -4.58 -44.31
C GLY A 20 -0.29 -5.14 -44.59
N SER A 21 0.73 -4.30 -44.81
CA SER A 21 2.12 -4.77 -44.99
C SER A 21 2.69 -5.35 -43.68
N TYR A 22 2.26 -4.82 -42.54
CA TYR A 22 2.60 -5.29 -41.19
C TYR A 22 1.32 -5.37 -40.34
N PRO A 23 0.52 -6.45 -40.48
CA PRO A 23 -0.78 -6.55 -39.80
C PRO A 23 -0.71 -6.42 -38.27
N TRP A 24 0.36 -6.94 -37.65
CA TRP A 24 0.61 -6.81 -36.22
C TRP A 24 0.73 -5.34 -35.77
N LEU A 25 1.36 -4.49 -36.58
CA LEU A 25 1.56 -3.07 -36.28
C LEU A 25 0.24 -2.32 -36.39
N ASP A 26 -0.54 -2.64 -37.43
CA ASP A 26 -1.88 -2.07 -37.60
C ASP A 26 -2.79 -2.43 -36.41
N TYR A 27 -2.74 -3.67 -35.90
CA TYR A 27 -3.48 -4.06 -34.70
C TYR A 27 -3.05 -3.28 -33.46
N ILE A 28 -1.75 -3.18 -33.19
CA ILE A 28 -1.24 -2.49 -31.99
C ILE A 28 -1.57 -0.99 -32.02
N VAL A 29 -1.40 -0.34 -33.18
CA VAL A 29 -1.62 1.11 -33.33
C VAL A 29 -3.10 1.48 -33.25
N GLN A 30 -4.00 0.62 -33.76
CA GLN A 30 -5.44 0.86 -33.78
C GLN A 30 -6.16 0.56 -32.46
N ALA A 31 -5.42 0.28 -31.39
CA ALA A 31 -6.00 0.02 -30.07
C ALA A 31 -6.85 1.21 -29.59
N GLU A 32 -8.15 1.00 -29.41
CA GLU A 32 -9.07 1.99 -28.83
C GLU A 32 -9.18 1.86 -27.30
N GLU A 33 -8.72 0.74 -26.75
CA GLU A 33 -8.71 0.45 -25.31
C GLU A 33 -7.27 0.23 -24.82
N THR A 34 -6.89 0.90 -23.73
CA THR A 34 -5.57 0.75 -23.12
C THR A 34 -5.60 -0.38 -22.07
N ILE A 35 -5.12 -1.57 -22.43
CA ILE A 35 -5.06 -2.72 -21.51
C ILE A 35 -3.68 -2.79 -20.86
N VAL A 36 -3.60 -2.40 -19.57
CA VAL A 36 -2.34 -2.26 -18.83
C VAL A 36 -2.47 -2.86 -17.43
N ASN A 37 -1.42 -3.55 -16.97
CA ASN A 37 -1.30 -3.93 -15.56
C ASN A 37 -1.03 -2.66 -14.72
N LEU A 38 -1.99 -2.30 -13.87
CA LEU A 38 -1.94 -1.08 -13.07
C LEU A 38 -0.86 -1.09 -11.97
N GLU A 39 -0.26 -2.22 -11.64
CA GLU A 39 0.86 -2.31 -10.68
C GLU A 39 1.97 -1.28 -10.97
N ARG A 40 2.27 -1.05 -12.26
CA ARG A 40 3.47 -0.30 -12.73
C ARG A 40 3.15 1.04 -13.39
N VAL A 41 1.93 1.52 -13.23
CA VAL A 41 1.47 2.81 -13.76
C VAL A 41 1.56 3.85 -12.65
N ASP A 42 2.32 4.93 -12.84
CA ASP A 42 2.44 5.99 -11.84
C ASP A 42 1.24 6.94 -11.87
N SER A 43 0.71 7.22 -13.07
CA SER A 43 -0.46 8.07 -13.29
C SER A 43 -1.43 7.42 -14.28
N LEU A 44 -2.73 7.41 -13.94
CA LEU A 44 -3.75 6.92 -14.85
C LEU A 44 -4.01 7.89 -16.02
N GLN A 45 -3.76 9.19 -15.83
CA GLN A 45 -3.95 10.22 -16.86
C GLN A 45 -2.92 10.12 -18.00
N GLU A 46 -1.71 9.65 -17.72
CA GLU A 46 -0.66 9.46 -18.75
C GLU A 46 -1.05 8.39 -19.79
N LEU A 47 -1.91 7.44 -19.41
CA LEU A 47 -2.40 6.38 -20.29
C LEU A 47 -3.35 6.91 -21.40
N GLU A 48 -3.85 8.15 -21.31
CA GLU A 48 -4.75 8.74 -22.30
C GLU A 48 -4.01 9.25 -23.55
N TYR A 49 -2.70 9.50 -23.46
CA TYR A 49 -1.93 10.19 -24.52
C TYR A 49 -0.82 9.34 -25.16
N ILE A 50 -0.60 8.12 -24.67
CA ILE A 50 0.49 7.24 -25.07
C ILE A 50 -0.07 5.88 -25.48
N ASN A 51 0.53 5.21 -26.47
CA ASN A 51 0.28 3.79 -26.76
C ASN A 51 1.34 2.93 -26.04
N PRO A 52 1.08 2.48 -24.79
CA PRO A 52 2.06 1.77 -23.99
C PRO A 52 2.45 0.41 -24.59
N VAL A 53 1.55 -0.22 -25.36
CA VAL A 53 1.81 -1.50 -26.02
C VAL A 53 2.85 -1.33 -27.13
N LEU A 54 2.68 -0.30 -27.98
CA LEU A 54 3.66 0.01 -29.04
C LEU A 54 5.04 0.35 -28.45
N GLU A 55 5.08 1.15 -27.40
CA GLU A 55 6.35 1.51 -26.72
C GLU A 55 7.03 0.30 -26.09
N TYR A 56 6.26 -0.61 -25.49
CA TYR A 56 6.79 -1.86 -24.96
C TYR A 56 7.37 -2.75 -26.07
N VAL A 57 6.64 -2.95 -27.18
CA VAL A 57 7.13 -3.73 -28.32
C VAL A 57 8.39 -3.10 -28.90
N GLU A 58 8.43 -1.78 -29.11
CA GLU A 58 9.61 -1.07 -29.59
C GLU A 58 10.83 -1.27 -28.68
N ARG A 59 10.66 -1.11 -27.35
CA ARG A 59 11.73 -1.33 -26.37
C ARG A 59 12.27 -2.76 -26.43
N SER A 60 11.38 -3.76 -26.48
CA SER A 60 11.78 -5.17 -26.54
C SER A 60 12.57 -5.49 -27.82
N LEU A 61 12.19 -4.91 -28.96
CA LEU A 61 12.89 -5.07 -30.23
C LEU A 61 14.25 -4.36 -30.24
N ARG A 62 14.37 -3.17 -29.63
CA ARG A 62 15.67 -2.48 -29.49
C ARG A 62 16.66 -3.32 -28.66
N LEU A 63 16.18 -3.96 -27.59
CA LEU A 63 16.97 -4.90 -26.81
C LEU A 63 17.38 -6.12 -27.65
N LEU A 64 16.46 -6.70 -28.42
CA LEU A 64 16.76 -7.83 -29.30
C LEU A 64 17.81 -7.47 -30.37
N ASP A 65 17.75 -6.27 -30.96
CA ASP A 65 18.70 -5.88 -32.00
C ASP A 65 20.15 -5.82 -31.47
N SER A 66 20.32 -5.52 -30.18
CA SER A 66 21.61 -5.45 -29.50
C SER A 66 22.24 -6.81 -29.16
N LEU A 67 21.47 -7.90 -29.20
CA LEU A 67 21.96 -9.23 -28.79
C LEU A 67 22.76 -9.94 -29.91
N PRO A 68 23.89 -10.59 -29.58
CA PRO A 68 24.68 -11.36 -30.54
C PRO A 68 24.10 -12.76 -30.76
N LEU A 69 23.05 -12.86 -31.58
CA LEU A 69 22.31 -14.10 -31.85
C LEU A 69 22.53 -14.59 -33.29
N SER A 70 22.29 -15.90 -33.52
CA SER A 70 22.24 -16.44 -34.89
C SER A 70 21.05 -15.85 -35.65
N TYR A 71 21.12 -15.81 -36.98
CA TYR A 71 20.04 -15.30 -37.83
C TYR A 71 18.71 -16.01 -37.53
N TRP A 72 18.73 -17.34 -37.40
CA TRP A 72 17.55 -18.16 -37.10
C TRP A 72 16.90 -17.80 -35.76
N ILE A 73 17.67 -17.71 -34.68
CA ILE A 73 17.14 -17.37 -33.35
C ILE A 73 16.60 -15.93 -33.34
N LYS A 74 17.33 -15.01 -33.97
CA LYS A 74 16.94 -13.59 -34.03
C LYS A 74 15.65 -13.40 -34.83
N GLU A 75 15.47 -14.14 -35.93
CA GLU A 75 14.25 -14.13 -36.74
C GLU A 75 13.03 -14.67 -35.97
N LEU A 76 13.17 -15.82 -35.30
CA LEU A 76 12.11 -16.38 -34.45
C LEU A 76 11.71 -15.41 -33.33
N ALA A 77 12.71 -14.84 -32.64
CA ALA A 77 12.47 -13.90 -31.55
C ALA A 77 11.81 -12.58 -32.03
N GLU A 78 12.26 -12.02 -33.15
CA GLU A 78 11.67 -10.81 -33.74
C GLU A 78 10.19 -11.04 -34.07
N GLU A 79 9.87 -12.17 -34.70
CA GLU A 79 8.49 -12.50 -35.09
C GLU A 79 7.60 -12.78 -33.87
N THR A 80 8.11 -13.48 -32.85
CA THR A 80 7.40 -13.66 -31.58
C THR A 80 7.10 -12.32 -30.91
N LEU A 81 8.09 -11.43 -30.76
CA LEU A 81 7.93 -10.17 -30.01
C LEU A 81 6.89 -9.23 -30.64
N VAL A 82 6.82 -9.16 -31.98
CA VAL A 82 5.83 -8.28 -32.63
C VAL A 82 4.41 -8.79 -32.55
N TRP A 83 4.22 -10.11 -32.52
CA TRP A 83 2.89 -10.72 -32.46
C TRP A 83 2.38 -10.91 -31.04
N ALA A 84 3.26 -11.04 -30.04
CA ALA A 84 2.91 -11.39 -28.65
C ALA A 84 1.91 -10.46 -27.95
N GLU A 85 1.76 -9.24 -28.45
CA GLU A 85 0.95 -8.18 -27.84
C GLU A 85 -0.27 -7.79 -28.69
N THR A 86 -0.48 -8.46 -29.83
CA THR A 86 -1.50 -8.06 -30.83
C THR A 86 -2.94 -8.20 -30.32
N ALA A 87 -3.21 -9.17 -29.45
CA ALA A 87 -4.53 -9.32 -28.84
C ALA A 87 -4.86 -8.25 -27.81
N LYS A 88 -3.92 -7.38 -27.41
CA LYS A 88 -4.22 -6.17 -26.61
C LYS A 88 -4.64 -4.99 -27.49
N GLY A 89 -4.40 -5.07 -28.80
CA GLY A 89 -4.74 -4.03 -29.75
C GLY A 89 -6.13 -4.22 -30.39
N GLY A 90 -6.26 -3.61 -31.56
CA GLY A 90 -7.46 -3.63 -32.40
C GLY A 90 -8.53 -2.63 -31.95
N THR A 91 -9.33 -2.21 -32.92
CA THR A 91 -10.55 -1.43 -32.68
C THR A 91 -11.59 -2.24 -31.91
N LEU A 92 -12.51 -1.59 -31.22
CA LEU A 92 -13.64 -2.24 -30.53
C LEU A 92 -14.40 -3.21 -31.45
N ARG A 93 -14.53 -2.84 -32.73
CA ARG A 93 -15.21 -3.68 -33.74
C ARG A 93 -14.41 -4.94 -34.06
N GLN A 94 -13.09 -4.83 -34.23
CA GLN A 94 -12.23 -5.98 -34.49
C GLN A 94 -12.24 -6.94 -33.30
N ARG A 95 -12.09 -6.42 -32.08
CA ARG A 95 -12.09 -7.22 -30.84
C ARG A 95 -13.40 -8.01 -30.67
N ARG A 96 -14.55 -7.39 -30.93
CA ARG A 96 -15.86 -8.07 -30.91
C ARG A 96 -15.96 -9.18 -31.97
N LEU A 97 -15.38 -8.98 -33.15
CA LEU A 97 -15.33 -10.01 -34.20
C LEU A 97 -14.42 -11.17 -33.77
N TRP A 98 -13.25 -10.88 -33.23
CA TRP A 98 -12.32 -11.89 -32.70
C TRP A 98 -12.99 -12.76 -31.64
N GLN A 99 -13.67 -12.13 -30.68
CA GLN A 99 -14.43 -12.83 -29.64
C GLN A 99 -15.56 -13.71 -30.23
N ALA A 100 -16.28 -13.22 -31.24
CA ALA A 100 -17.32 -14.00 -31.93
C ALA A 100 -16.75 -15.18 -32.74
N GLU A 101 -15.50 -15.07 -33.20
CA GLU A 101 -14.75 -16.13 -33.87
C GLU A 101 -14.09 -17.11 -32.88
N GLY A 102 -14.20 -16.86 -31.57
CA GLY A 102 -13.65 -17.69 -30.51
C GLY A 102 -12.21 -17.36 -30.11
N ILE A 103 -11.65 -16.25 -30.59
CA ILE A 103 -10.31 -15.79 -30.20
C ILE A 103 -10.34 -15.26 -28.77
N ASN A 104 -9.38 -15.69 -27.94
CA ASN A 104 -9.31 -15.32 -26.54
C ASN A 104 -8.73 -13.91 -26.34
N ILE A 105 -9.63 -12.94 -26.16
CA ILE A 105 -9.26 -11.53 -25.94
C ILE A 105 -8.89 -11.19 -24.48
N PHE A 106 -9.01 -12.14 -23.55
CA PHE A 106 -8.67 -11.97 -22.13
C PHE A 106 -7.27 -12.51 -21.82
N VAL A 107 -7.00 -13.75 -22.21
CA VAL A 107 -5.66 -14.37 -22.12
C VAL A 107 -4.85 -13.96 -23.35
N HIS A 108 -4.29 -12.76 -23.31
CA HIS A 108 -3.73 -12.08 -24.49
C HIS A 108 -2.62 -12.86 -25.21
N ASN A 109 -1.81 -13.65 -24.52
CA ASN A 109 -0.80 -14.52 -25.16
C ASN A 109 -1.46 -15.60 -26.02
N ILE A 110 -2.55 -16.22 -25.56
CA ILE A 110 -3.33 -17.19 -26.32
C ILE A 110 -4.01 -16.50 -27.51
N GLY A 111 -4.71 -15.39 -27.27
CA GLY A 111 -5.37 -14.64 -28.34
C GLY A 111 -4.40 -14.15 -29.42
N SER A 112 -3.19 -13.72 -29.02
CA SER A 112 -2.15 -13.28 -29.95
C SER A 112 -1.62 -14.46 -30.78
N ALA A 113 -1.52 -15.64 -30.18
CA ALA A 113 -1.12 -16.87 -30.87
C ALA A 113 -2.18 -17.29 -31.90
N GLU A 114 -3.47 -17.17 -31.55
CA GLU A 114 -4.60 -17.43 -32.45
C GLU A 114 -4.67 -16.43 -33.61
N LEU A 115 -4.43 -15.13 -33.34
CA LEU A 115 -4.32 -14.10 -34.37
C LEU A 115 -3.14 -14.36 -35.32
N TYR A 116 -2.01 -14.82 -34.79
CA TYR A 116 -0.86 -15.24 -35.59
C TYR A 116 -1.21 -16.43 -36.50
N LEU A 117 -1.86 -17.47 -35.97
CA LEU A 117 -2.32 -18.61 -36.77
C LEU A 117 -3.35 -18.21 -37.82
N ARG A 118 -4.24 -17.27 -37.53
CA ARG A 118 -5.17 -16.73 -38.51
C ARG A 118 -4.42 -16.06 -39.66
N HIS A 119 -3.39 -15.30 -39.34
CA HIS A 119 -2.54 -14.63 -40.34
C HIS A 119 -1.77 -15.63 -41.21
N THR A 120 -1.30 -16.75 -40.63
CA THR A 120 -0.49 -17.76 -41.34
C THR A 120 -1.31 -18.88 -42.00
N GLY A 121 -2.53 -19.15 -41.53
CA GLY A 121 -3.32 -20.36 -41.84
C GLY A 121 -4.61 -20.21 -42.65
N GLY A 122 -5.08 -19.01 -43.03
CA GLY A 122 -6.42 -18.85 -43.64
C GLY A 122 -6.60 -17.79 -44.74
N THR A 123 -6.65 -18.26 -46.01
CA THR A 123 -7.24 -17.65 -47.24
C THR A 123 -6.60 -16.35 -47.78
N GLY A 124 -6.14 -16.26 -49.03
CA GLY A 124 -6.82 -16.74 -50.22
C GLY A 124 -7.85 -15.73 -50.78
N MET A 125 -7.57 -14.42 -50.80
CA MET A 125 -8.04 -13.46 -51.82
C MET A 125 -7.47 -12.06 -51.54
N GLU A 126 -6.22 -11.81 -51.93
CA GLU A 126 -5.85 -10.49 -52.45
C GLU A 126 -5.01 -10.69 -53.71
N VAL A 127 -5.67 -10.55 -54.85
CA VAL A 127 -5.00 -10.28 -56.12
C VAL A 127 -4.60 -8.82 -56.10
N TYR A 128 -3.36 -8.52 -55.70
CA TYR A 128 -2.66 -7.31 -56.15
C TYR A 128 -1.17 -7.64 -56.30
N GLY A 129 -0.74 -7.90 -57.53
CA GLY A 129 0.69 -7.94 -57.87
C GLY A 129 1.23 -9.16 -58.64
N GLY A 130 0.41 -10.16 -58.98
CA GLY A 130 0.78 -11.14 -60.02
C GLY A 130 1.91 -12.13 -59.70
N GLN A 131 2.20 -12.40 -58.43
CA GLN A 131 3.02 -13.55 -58.02
C GLN A 131 2.30 -14.35 -56.93
N ALA A 132 1.81 -15.53 -57.29
CA ALA A 132 1.24 -16.49 -56.37
C ALA A 132 2.38 -17.21 -55.63
N PHE A 133 2.43 -17.09 -54.30
CA PHE A 133 3.25 -17.98 -53.48
C PHE A 133 2.54 -19.33 -53.34
N PRO A 134 3.26 -20.46 -53.43
CA PRO A 134 2.63 -21.78 -53.30
C PRO A 134 2.04 -21.93 -51.89
N ALA A 135 0.91 -22.63 -51.80
CA ALA A 135 0.40 -23.13 -50.52
C ALA A 135 1.49 -23.92 -49.81
N VAL A 136 1.63 -23.70 -48.50
CA VAL A 136 2.65 -24.33 -47.64
C VAL A 136 2.51 -25.85 -47.74
N GLU A 137 3.57 -26.55 -48.14
CA GLU A 137 3.61 -28.01 -48.06
C GLU A 137 3.65 -28.45 -46.59
N PRO A 138 2.76 -29.37 -46.15
CA PRO A 138 2.80 -29.93 -44.81
C PRO A 138 4.18 -30.57 -44.53
N GLY A 139 4.90 -30.06 -43.54
CA GLY A 139 6.22 -30.58 -43.13
C GLY A 139 7.45 -29.85 -43.69
N GLY A 140 7.28 -28.70 -44.36
CA GLY A 140 8.39 -27.83 -44.76
C GLY A 140 8.97 -26.96 -43.63
N THR A 141 10.15 -26.38 -43.84
CA THR A 141 10.86 -25.51 -42.88
C THR A 141 10.02 -24.31 -42.40
N GLU A 142 9.16 -23.78 -43.27
CA GLU A 142 8.26 -22.67 -42.95
C GLU A 142 7.13 -23.08 -42.00
N ALA A 143 6.56 -24.29 -42.19
CA ALA A 143 5.53 -24.80 -41.29
C ALA A 143 6.11 -25.06 -39.88
N ALA A 144 7.34 -25.55 -39.79
CA ALA A 144 8.05 -25.70 -38.52
C ALA A 144 8.31 -24.35 -37.84
N LYS A 145 8.72 -23.33 -38.59
CA LYS A 145 8.90 -21.96 -38.10
C LYS A 145 7.61 -21.41 -37.49
N GLN A 146 6.50 -21.52 -38.23
CA GLN A 146 5.18 -21.04 -37.79
C GLN A 146 4.73 -21.73 -36.50
N GLU A 147 4.91 -23.04 -36.39
CA GLU A 147 4.59 -23.78 -35.17
C GLU A 147 5.43 -23.33 -33.97
N ILE A 148 6.73 -23.12 -34.17
CA ILE A 148 7.63 -22.60 -33.12
C ILE A 148 7.17 -21.21 -32.65
N VAL A 149 6.96 -20.27 -33.57
CA VAL A 149 6.54 -18.89 -33.25
C VAL A 149 5.18 -18.89 -32.56
N HIS A 150 4.23 -19.70 -33.04
CA HIS A 150 2.91 -19.85 -32.42
C HIS A 150 3.02 -20.27 -30.95
N ARG A 151 3.82 -21.29 -30.63
CA ARG A 151 3.99 -21.75 -29.23
C ARG A 151 4.74 -20.73 -28.36
N LEU A 152 5.72 -20.01 -28.92
CA LEU A 152 6.42 -18.95 -28.21
C LEU A 152 5.51 -17.78 -27.87
N ILE A 153 4.62 -17.38 -28.80
CA ILE A 153 3.59 -16.37 -28.56
C ILE A 153 2.61 -16.87 -27.49
N GLY A 154 2.10 -18.09 -27.63
CA GLY A 154 1.14 -18.69 -26.69
C GLY A 154 1.69 -18.86 -25.28
N THR A 155 3.00 -18.82 -25.09
CA THR A 155 3.67 -18.93 -23.78
C THR A 155 4.39 -17.64 -23.35
N HIS A 156 4.15 -16.54 -24.07
CA HIS A 156 4.71 -15.24 -23.76
C HIS A 156 4.37 -14.80 -22.32
N GLY A 157 5.40 -14.42 -21.56
CA GLY A 157 5.26 -13.94 -20.18
C GLY A 157 5.07 -15.01 -19.10
N LEU A 158 4.82 -16.28 -19.46
CA LEU A 158 4.50 -17.33 -18.49
C LEU A 158 5.66 -17.66 -17.54
N ILE A 159 6.92 -17.58 -18.00
CA ILE A 159 8.09 -17.81 -17.13
C ILE A 159 8.15 -16.77 -16.01
N GLY A 160 7.94 -15.49 -16.32
CA GLY A 160 7.89 -14.43 -15.31
C GLY A 160 6.71 -14.62 -14.34
N GLN A 161 5.55 -15.01 -14.85
CA GLN A 161 4.38 -15.33 -14.01
C GLN A 161 4.60 -16.56 -13.12
N GLN A 162 5.39 -17.54 -13.56
CA GLN A 162 5.69 -18.73 -12.76
C GLN A 162 6.59 -18.40 -11.58
N ILE A 163 7.55 -17.48 -11.79
CA ILE A 163 8.40 -16.94 -10.72
C ILE A 163 7.52 -16.26 -9.65
N ARG A 164 6.50 -15.52 -10.07
CA ARG A 164 5.50 -14.89 -9.18
C ARG A 164 4.48 -15.86 -8.58
N GLY A 165 4.54 -17.15 -8.92
CA GLY A 165 3.60 -18.18 -8.45
C GLY A 165 2.23 -18.17 -9.15
N GLU A 166 1.99 -17.19 -10.04
CA GLU A 166 0.71 -16.96 -10.72
C GLU A 166 0.33 -18.13 -11.65
N VAL A 167 1.29 -18.75 -12.33
CA VAL A 167 1.05 -19.90 -13.23
C VAL A 167 1.72 -21.18 -12.71
N PRO A 168 1.14 -22.37 -12.94
CA PRO A 168 1.77 -23.64 -12.60
C PRO A 168 2.79 -24.08 -13.66
N PRO A 169 3.82 -24.88 -13.32
CA PRO A 169 4.85 -25.32 -14.28
C PRO A 169 4.31 -26.01 -15.55
N SER A 170 3.15 -26.67 -15.45
CA SER A 170 2.52 -27.38 -16.57
C SER A 170 2.14 -26.49 -17.75
N VAL A 171 1.95 -25.17 -17.56
CA VAL A 171 1.60 -24.27 -18.67
C VAL A 171 2.75 -24.10 -19.67
N ASN A 172 3.98 -24.42 -19.28
CA ASN A 172 5.16 -24.37 -20.15
C ASN A 172 5.36 -25.67 -20.98
N ARG A 173 4.44 -26.64 -20.89
CA ARG A 173 4.48 -27.88 -21.68
C ARG A 173 4.61 -27.64 -23.20
N PRO A 174 3.94 -26.64 -23.82
CA PRO A 174 4.11 -26.36 -25.25
C PRO A 174 5.56 -26.04 -25.65
N LEU A 175 6.34 -25.41 -24.77
CA LEU A 175 7.75 -25.11 -25.01
C LEU A 175 8.62 -26.37 -24.95
N ALA A 176 8.43 -27.20 -23.93
CA ALA A 176 9.14 -28.48 -23.81
C ALA A 176 8.85 -29.40 -25.01
N ALA A 177 7.61 -29.39 -25.49
CA ALA A 177 7.19 -30.19 -26.64
C ALA A 177 7.92 -29.80 -27.95
N LEU A 178 8.45 -28.57 -28.08
CA LEU A 178 9.29 -28.19 -29.24
C LEU A 178 10.56 -29.05 -29.35
N VAL A 179 11.13 -29.45 -28.20
CA VAL A 179 12.32 -30.32 -28.17
C VAL A 179 11.92 -31.78 -28.38
N GLU A 180 10.83 -32.22 -27.74
CA GLU A 180 10.34 -33.60 -27.87
C GLU A 180 9.91 -33.95 -29.30
N GLU A 181 9.33 -32.98 -30.02
CA GLU A 181 8.91 -33.11 -31.42
C GLU A 181 10.07 -32.88 -32.41
N GLY A 182 11.25 -32.51 -31.92
CA GLY A 182 12.44 -32.26 -32.74
C GLY A 182 12.38 -30.98 -33.59
N LEU A 183 11.51 -30.03 -33.22
CA LEU A 183 11.42 -28.71 -33.88
C LEU A 183 12.60 -27.79 -33.50
N LEU A 184 13.11 -27.94 -32.27
CA LEU A 184 14.32 -27.27 -31.78
C LEU A 184 15.18 -28.25 -30.98
N THR A 185 16.49 -28.03 -30.96
CA THR A 185 17.36 -28.66 -29.96
C THR A 185 17.22 -27.96 -28.60
N ALA A 186 17.59 -28.63 -27.51
CA ALA A 186 17.55 -28.04 -26.17
C ALA A 186 18.41 -26.76 -26.06
N ASP A 187 19.59 -26.73 -26.69
CA ASP A 187 20.47 -25.54 -26.72
C ASP A 187 19.86 -24.38 -27.52
N GLU A 188 19.16 -24.67 -28.63
CA GLU A 188 18.44 -23.64 -29.38
C GLU A 188 17.27 -23.07 -28.60
N LEU A 189 16.48 -23.92 -27.94
CA LEU A 189 15.37 -23.47 -27.09
C LEU A 189 15.89 -22.64 -25.91
N GLU A 190 16.95 -23.06 -25.24
CA GLU A 190 17.55 -22.32 -24.13
C GLU A 190 17.99 -20.91 -24.55
N ARG A 191 18.72 -20.80 -25.68
CA ARG A 191 19.16 -19.50 -26.20
C ARG A 191 18.01 -18.60 -26.63
N LEU A 192 16.97 -19.19 -27.24
CA LEU A 192 15.79 -18.47 -27.68
C LEU A 192 14.97 -17.94 -26.50
N LEU A 193 14.71 -18.79 -25.50
CA LEU A 193 13.99 -18.38 -24.29
C LEU A 193 14.79 -17.37 -23.48
N PHE A 194 16.12 -17.49 -23.42
CA PHE A 194 16.95 -16.48 -22.78
C PHE A 194 16.80 -15.11 -23.48
N ALA A 195 16.94 -15.09 -24.80
CA ALA A 195 16.82 -13.87 -25.58
C ALA A 195 15.43 -13.22 -25.41
N LEU A 196 14.36 -14.01 -25.50
CA LEU A 196 13.00 -13.52 -25.32
C LEU A 196 12.78 -12.96 -23.91
N ASN A 197 13.10 -13.71 -22.86
CA ASN A 197 12.88 -13.25 -21.48
C ASN A 197 13.75 -12.04 -21.12
N HIS A 198 14.99 -11.97 -21.64
CA HIS A 198 15.82 -10.78 -21.52
C HIS A 198 15.11 -9.55 -22.12
N CYS A 199 14.58 -9.67 -23.34
CA CYS A 199 13.90 -8.56 -24.02
C CYS A 199 12.60 -8.17 -23.32
N ILE A 200 11.77 -9.15 -22.94
CA ILE A 200 10.46 -8.97 -22.29
C ILE A 200 10.62 -8.27 -20.93
N ILE A 201 11.47 -8.82 -20.06
CA ILE A 201 11.59 -8.35 -18.68
C ILE A 201 12.36 -7.01 -18.64
N SER A 202 13.45 -6.89 -19.40
CA SER A 202 14.25 -5.65 -19.43
C SER A 202 13.52 -4.49 -20.13
N ALA A 203 12.60 -4.77 -21.06
CA ALA A 203 11.75 -3.73 -21.64
C ALA A 203 10.82 -3.11 -20.60
N VAL A 204 10.47 -3.84 -19.54
CA VAL A 204 9.74 -3.30 -18.40
C VAL A 204 10.67 -2.61 -17.40
N SER A 205 11.70 -3.30 -16.93
CA SER A 205 12.73 -2.74 -16.05
C SER A 205 14.04 -3.53 -16.19
N PRO A 206 15.16 -2.88 -16.52
CA PRO A 206 16.48 -3.51 -16.50
C PRO A 206 16.88 -4.07 -15.13
N GLU A 207 16.48 -3.40 -14.05
CA GLU A 207 16.75 -3.79 -12.67
C GLU A 207 16.00 -5.08 -12.32
N LEU A 208 14.72 -5.16 -12.73
CA LEU A 208 13.91 -6.37 -12.56
C LEU A 208 14.56 -7.57 -13.24
N TRP A 209 15.06 -7.40 -14.47
CA TRP A 209 15.78 -8.47 -15.17
C TRP A 209 16.99 -8.96 -14.38
N GLN A 210 17.82 -8.05 -13.84
CA GLN A 210 18.98 -8.47 -13.04
C GLN A 210 18.57 -9.26 -11.80
N ALA A 211 17.47 -8.88 -11.14
CA ALA A 211 16.97 -9.57 -9.96
C ALA A 211 16.50 -11.01 -10.26
N VAL A 212 15.77 -11.22 -11.37
CA VAL A 212 15.14 -12.53 -11.67
C VAL A 212 15.95 -13.41 -12.62
N ARG A 213 17.03 -12.91 -13.22
CA ARG A 213 17.81 -13.61 -14.27
C ARG A 213 18.20 -15.03 -13.87
N THR A 214 18.68 -15.24 -12.66
CA THR A 214 19.14 -16.56 -12.20
C THR A 214 17.99 -17.56 -12.15
N GLU A 215 16.82 -17.14 -11.64
CA GLU A 215 15.63 -17.99 -11.58
C GLU A 215 15.07 -18.28 -12.97
N VAL A 216 15.04 -17.27 -13.85
CA VAL A 216 14.65 -17.44 -15.26
C VAL A 216 15.53 -18.49 -15.93
N MET A 217 16.86 -18.43 -15.76
CA MET A 217 17.77 -19.43 -16.33
C MET A 217 17.51 -20.84 -15.79
N GLY A 218 17.24 -20.96 -14.48
CA GLY A 218 16.85 -22.24 -13.87
C GLY A 218 15.58 -22.83 -14.49
N LEU A 219 14.55 -21.99 -14.69
CA LEU A 219 13.30 -22.42 -15.33
C LEU A 219 13.50 -22.79 -16.81
N ILE A 220 14.28 -22.01 -17.56
CA ILE A 220 14.59 -22.31 -18.96
C ILE A 220 15.28 -23.68 -19.08
N ALA A 221 16.23 -23.99 -18.19
CA ALA A 221 16.92 -25.28 -18.18
C ALA A 221 15.94 -26.45 -17.96
N VAL A 222 15.01 -26.30 -17.00
CA VAL A 222 13.96 -27.29 -16.70
C VAL A 222 13.00 -27.48 -17.89
N ILE A 223 12.57 -26.38 -18.52
CA ILE A 223 11.70 -26.42 -19.70
C ILE A 223 12.42 -27.14 -20.86
N SER A 224 13.69 -26.81 -21.08
CA SER A 224 14.47 -27.35 -22.20
C SER A 224 14.86 -28.82 -22.00
N SER A 225 14.93 -29.30 -20.76
CA SER A 225 15.13 -30.72 -20.45
C SER A 225 13.84 -31.55 -20.51
N GLY A 226 12.67 -30.92 -20.56
CA GLY A 226 11.36 -31.56 -20.56
C GLY A 226 10.87 -32.05 -19.18
N ASP A 227 11.62 -31.80 -18.10
CA ASP A 227 11.32 -32.29 -16.75
C ASP A 227 10.40 -31.34 -15.97
N LEU A 228 9.17 -31.17 -16.45
CA LEU A 228 8.17 -30.27 -15.84
C LEU A 228 7.49 -30.87 -14.59
N HIS A 229 8.02 -31.95 -14.01
CA HIS A 229 7.37 -32.70 -12.93
C HIS A 229 7.55 -32.08 -11.52
N GLY A 230 8.41 -31.06 -11.38
CA GLY A 230 8.64 -30.34 -10.12
C GLY A 230 7.57 -29.28 -9.84
N GLY A 231 6.41 -29.69 -9.34
CA GLY A 231 5.38 -28.76 -8.85
C GLY A 231 5.81 -28.06 -7.56
N VAL A 232 5.66 -26.73 -7.50
CA VAL A 232 5.86 -25.94 -6.27
C VAL A 232 4.60 -26.06 -5.40
N PRO A 233 4.67 -26.40 -4.11
CA PRO A 233 3.50 -26.52 -3.24
C PRO A 233 2.62 -25.26 -3.25
N MET A 234 1.31 -25.40 -3.04
CA MET A 234 0.39 -24.24 -3.09
C MET A 234 0.81 -23.13 -2.11
N LYS A 235 1.21 -23.47 -0.87
CA LYS A 235 1.76 -22.51 0.09
C LYS A 235 2.88 -21.66 -0.51
N GLU A 236 3.83 -22.29 -1.19
CA GLU A 236 4.97 -21.58 -1.79
C GLU A 236 4.56 -20.76 -3.02
N ARG A 237 3.57 -21.22 -3.80
CA ARG A 237 2.98 -20.38 -4.87
C ARG A 237 2.33 -19.12 -4.29
N LEU A 238 1.56 -19.25 -3.22
CA LEU A 238 0.90 -18.12 -2.54
C LEU A 238 1.94 -17.17 -1.93
N ARG A 239 3.03 -17.68 -1.36
CA ARG A 239 4.16 -16.88 -0.88
C ARG A 239 4.74 -16.00 -2.00
N ARG A 240 4.95 -16.57 -3.18
CA ARG A 240 5.47 -15.83 -4.35
C ARG A 240 4.50 -14.76 -4.85
N MET A 241 3.19 -15.01 -4.78
CA MET A 241 2.17 -14.00 -5.11
C MET A 241 2.14 -12.84 -4.10
N ARG A 242 2.77 -13.01 -2.94
CA ARG A 242 2.93 -11.99 -1.88
C ARG A 242 4.34 -11.42 -1.81
N ALA A 243 5.16 -11.60 -2.86
CA ALA A 243 6.53 -11.09 -2.89
C ALA A 243 6.61 -9.58 -2.58
N GLY A 244 5.71 -8.76 -3.14
CA GLY A 244 5.63 -7.33 -2.83
C GLY A 244 5.29 -7.03 -1.37
N ALA A 245 4.33 -7.75 -0.77
CA ALA A 245 3.97 -7.58 0.64
C ALA A 245 5.10 -8.00 1.59
N ILE A 246 5.78 -9.12 1.28
CA ILE A 246 6.95 -9.60 2.02
C ILE A 246 8.11 -8.60 1.93
N ALA A 247 8.38 -8.06 0.73
CA ALA A 247 9.37 -6.99 0.56
C ALA A 247 8.97 -5.71 1.32
N GLY A 248 7.66 -5.48 1.50
CA GLY A 248 7.09 -4.42 2.31
C GLY A 248 7.25 -4.62 3.83
N GLY A 249 7.51 -5.84 4.28
CA GLY A 249 7.73 -6.20 5.69
C GLY A 249 6.73 -7.20 6.28
N GLU A 250 5.89 -7.86 5.47
CA GLU A 250 5.02 -8.96 5.92
C GLU A 250 5.84 -10.19 6.37
N ASP A 251 5.56 -10.71 7.57
CA ASP A 251 6.15 -11.97 8.05
C ASP A 251 5.25 -13.15 7.66
N TYR A 252 5.41 -13.59 6.41
CA TYR A 252 4.56 -14.62 5.82
C TYR A 252 4.53 -15.94 6.62
N ASP A 253 5.65 -16.38 7.18
CA ASP A 253 5.72 -17.69 7.85
C ASP A 253 5.13 -17.67 9.25
N GLU A 254 5.33 -16.58 9.99
CA GLU A 254 4.71 -16.39 11.31
C GLU A 254 3.20 -16.21 11.17
N GLU A 255 2.75 -15.31 10.29
CA GLU A 255 1.31 -15.08 10.07
C GLU A 255 0.61 -16.33 9.54
N TRP A 256 1.22 -17.06 8.60
CA TRP A 256 0.65 -18.33 8.12
C TRP A 256 0.45 -19.33 9.26
N SER A 257 1.44 -19.46 10.15
CA SER A 257 1.36 -20.36 11.29
C SER A 257 0.23 -19.97 12.25
N GLY A 258 0.11 -18.68 12.57
CA GLY A 258 -0.99 -18.17 13.41
C GLY A 258 -2.36 -18.46 12.81
N LEU A 259 -2.53 -18.26 11.50
CA LEU A 259 -3.81 -18.51 10.83
C LEU A 259 -4.21 -20.00 10.85
N LEU A 260 -3.26 -20.93 10.82
CA LEU A 260 -3.56 -22.35 11.01
C LEU A 260 -4.15 -22.63 12.39
N GLU A 261 -3.63 -21.96 13.43
CA GLU A 261 -4.16 -22.08 14.81
C GLU A 261 -5.56 -21.47 14.95
N GLU A 262 -5.85 -20.43 14.16
CA GLU A 262 -7.17 -19.77 14.08
C GLU A 262 -8.22 -20.55 13.24
N GLY A 263 -7.84 -21.67 12.65
CA GLY A 263 -8.75 -22.57 11.93
C GLY A 263 -8.73 -22.45 10.40
N PHE A 264 -7.79 -21.72 9.81
CA PHE A 264 -7.55 -21.77 8.37
C PHE A 264 -7.08 -23.17 7.96
N ASN A 265 -7.73 -23.78 6.96
CA ASN A 265 -7.30 -25.05 6.39
C ASN A 265 -6.73 -24.85 4.96
N PRO A 266 -5.41 -25.02 4.75
CA PRO A 266 -4.79 -24.81 3.44
C PRO A 266 -5.18 -25.86 2.39
N ASP A 267 -5.64 -27.05 2.81
CA ASP A 267 -6.05 -28.12 1.88
C ASP A 267 -7.17 -27.69 0.93
N VAL A 268 -7.95 -26.67 1.33
CA VAL A 268 -9.02 -26.12 0.50
C VAL A 268 -8.51 -25.41 -0.76
N LEU A 269 -7.25 -24.98 -0.75
CA LEU A 269 -6.62 -24.27 -1.87
C LEU A 269 -5.91 -25.22 -2.84
N GLU A 270 -5.58 -26.45 -2.43
CA GLU A 270 -4.89 -27.44 -3.27
C GLU A 270 -5.58 -27.74 -4.61
N PRO A 271 -6.93 -27.79 -4.72
CA PRO A 271 -7.60 -27.95 -6.00
C PRO A 271 -7.32 -26.83 -7.02
N MET A 272 -6.81 -25.67 -6.58
CA MET A 272 -6.41 -24.55 -7.45
C MET A 272 -4.98 -24.70 -7.99
N GLN A 273 -4.25 -25.74 -7.60
CA GLN A 273 -2.87 -26.00 -8.02
C GLN A 273 -2.65 -26.02 -9.55
N PRO A 274 -3.55 -26.55 -10.39
CA PRO A 274 -3.37 -26.50 -11.86
C PRO A 274 -3.85 -25.19 -12.49
N ILE A 275 -4.38 -24.23 -11.71
CA ILE A 275 -5.02 -23.02 -12.22
C ILE A 275 -4.01 -21.87 -12.31
N THR A 276 -4.15 -21.08 -13.37
CA THR A 276 -3.44 -19.80 -13.56
C THR A 276 -4.23 -18.66 -12.92
N PHE A 277 -3.52 -17.79 -12.22
CA PHE A 277 -4.07 -16.60 -11.59
C PHE A 277 -3.67 -15.33 -12.31
N TRP A 278 -4.62 -14.41 -12.50
CA TRP A 278 -4.39 -13.14 -13.17
C TRP A 278 -4.60 -11.96 -12.22
N TYR A 279 -3.64 -11.03 -12.20
CA TYR A 279 -3.68 -9.76 -11.47
C TYR A 279 -3.79 -9.87 -9.94
N VAL A 280 -3.31 -10.97 -9.37
CA VAL A 280 -3.43 -11.24 -7.92
C VAL A 280 -2.71 -10.19 -7.09
N GLU A 281 -1.42 -9.98 -7.36
CA GLU A 281 -0.59 -9.05 -6.60
C GLU A 281 -1.14 -7.62 -6.74
N SER A 282 -1.43 -7.20 -7.97
CA SER A 282 -2.01 -5.88 -8.25
C SER A 282 -3.35 -5.65 -7.54
N ALA A 283 -4.19 -6.67 -7.41
CA ALA A 283 -5.49 -6.58 -6.75
C ALA A 283 -5.41 -6.66 -5.22
N LEU A 284 -4.48 -7.47 -4.67
CA LEU A 284 -4.54 -7.93 -3.28
C LEU A 284 -3.30 -7.60 -2.43
N GLN A 285 -2.25 -6.99 -2.99
CA GLN A 285 -0.98 -6.73 -2.28
C GLN A 285 -1.12 -5.91 -0.99
N THR A 286 -2.15 -5.06 -0.87
CA THR A 286 -2.32 -4.16 0.29
C THR A 286 -3.24 -4.69 1.38
N PHE A 287 -3.80 -5.88 1.17
CA PHE A 287 -4.57 -6.59 2.19
C PHE A 287 -3.62 -7.47 3.00
N SER A 288 -3.95 -7.72 4.28
CA SER A 288 -3.17 -8.64 5.12
C SER A 288 -3.16 -10.07 4.57
N LEU A 289 -2.25 -10.92 5.05
CA LEU A 289 -2.21 -12.33 4.66
C LEU A 289 -3.56 -13.02 4.92
N GLU A 290 -4.18 -12.76 6.07
CA GLU A 290 -5.51 -13.30 6.42
C GLU A 290 -6.55 -12.92 5.35
N GLN A 291 -6.65 -11.64 5.02
CA GLN A 291 -7.63 -11.12 4.05
C GLN A 291 -7.40 -11.70 2.67
N PHE A 292 -6.14 -11.80 2.24
CA PHE A 292 -5.76 -12.47 1.01
C PHE A 292 -6.19 -13.94 1.00
N LEU A 293 -5.86 -14.70 2.05
CA LEU A 293 -6.23 -16.11 2.13
C LEU A 293 -7.75 -16.32 2.20
N LYS A 294 -8.50 -15.42 2.84
CA LYS A 294 -9.97 -15.42 2.79
C LYS A 294 -10.49 -15.23 1.37
N VAL A 295 -9.94 -14.31 0.59
CA VAL A 295 -10.31 -14.12 -0.83
C VAL A 295 -9.99 -15.38 -1.65
N MET A 296 -8.83 -16.00 -1.44
CA MET A 296 -8.46 -17.25 -2.11
C MET A 296 -9.40 -18.40 -1.74
N ALA A 297 -9.74 -18.55 -0.45
CA ALA A 297 -10.65 -19.58 0.04
C ALA A 297 -12.09 -19.35 -0.44
N LEU A 298 -12.59 -18.11 -0.46
CA LEU A 298 -13.89 -17.78 -1.05
C LEU A 298 -13.97 -18.18 -2.53
N THR A 299 -12.87 -17.97 -3.26
CA THR A 299 -12.78 -18.40 -4.66
C THR A 299 -12.79 -19.92 -4.80
N ALA A 300 -12.05 -20.62 -3.94
CA ALA A 300 -11.94 -22.08 -3.95
C ALA A 300 -13.26 -22.78 -3.58
N CYS A 301 -13.92 -22.31 -2.53
CA CYS A 301 -15.14 -22.89 -1.97
C CYS A 301 -16.41 -22.47 -2.72
N GLY A 302 -16.44 -21.26 -3.28
CA GLY A 302 -17.65 -20.68 -3.85
C GLY A 302 -17.99 -21.14 -5.28
N SER A 303 -17.09 -21.87 -5.96
CA SER A 303 -17.29 -22.30 -7.35
C SER A 303 -16.79 -23.72 -7.60
N LYS A 304 -17.39 -24.39 -8.59
CA LYS A 304 -16.91 -25.69 -9.04
C LYS A 304 -15.64 -25.53 -9.89
N LEU A 305 -14.47 -25.79 -9.32
CA LEU A 305 -13.19 -25.58 -10.01
C LEU A 305 -12.92 -26.50 -11.21
N SER A 306 -13.70 -27.58 -11.38
CA SER A 306 -13.50 -28.52 -12.50
C SER A 306 -13.64 -27.83 -13.86
N GLY A 307 -12.63 -27.98 -14.72
CA GLY A 307 -12.62 -27.42 -16.08
C GLY A 307 -12.25 -25.94 -16.16
N LEU A 308 -11.78 -25.34 -15.06
CA LEU A 308 -11.19 -24.01 -15.07
C LEU A 308 -9.68 -24.08 -15.34
N ASN A 309 -9.21 -23.19 -16.19
CA ASN A 309 -7.78 -22.95 -16.44
C ASN A 309 -7.32 -21.64 -15.78
N HIS A 310 -8.24 -20.69 -15.60
CA HIS A 310 -7.93 -19.32 -15.20
C HIS A 310 -8.85 -18.81 -14.08
N ILE A 311 -8.26 -18.08 -13.15
CA ILE A 311 -8.95 -17.25 -12.17
C ILE A 311 -8.44 -15.81 -12.31
N SER A 312 -9.35 -14.87 -12.46
CA SER A 312 -9.03 -13.45 -12.68
C SER A 312 -9.49 -12.58 -11.51
N PHE A 313 -8.57 -11.74 -11.04
CA PHE A 313 -8.84 -10.65 -10.11
C PHE A 313 -8.81 -9.27 -10.79
N GLU A 314 -8.89 -9.23 -12.13
CA GLU A 314 -8.86 -7.99 -12.91
C GLU A 314 -9.94 -7.00 -12.48
N ALA A 315 -11.16 -7.48 -12.20
CA ALA A 315 -12.25 -6.64 -11.72
C ALA A 315 -11.93 -5.98 -10.37
N VAL A 316 -11.28 -6.70 -9.46
CA VAL A 316 -10.83 -6.15 -8.17
C VAL A 316 -9.75 -5.10 -8.40
N MET A 317 -8.71 -5.42 -9.18
CA MET A 317 -7.65 -4.47 -9.55
C MET A 317 -8.25 -3.18 -10.13
N ASN A 318 -9.11 -3.27 -11.15
CA ASN A 318 -9.69 -2.09 -11.80
C ASN A 318 -10.60 -1.29 -10.86
N SER A 319 -11.16 -1.91 -9.82
CA SER A 319 -12.06 -1.23 -8.89
C SER A 319 -11.36 -0.55 -7.72
N ILE A 320 -10.16 -1.01 -7.33
CA ILE A 320 -9.48 -0.59 -6.10
C ILE A 320 -8.54 0.61 -6.30
N TYR A 321 -8.12 0.91 -7.53
CA TYR A 321 -7.29 2.08 -7.84
C TYR A 321 -8.12 3.25 -8.38
N TYR A 322 -7.66 4.46 -8.11
CA TYR A 322 -8.18 5.70 -8.69
C TYR A 322 -7.07 6.74 -8.84
N ASP A 323 -7.33 7.78 -9.62
CA ASP A 323 -6.42 8.92 -9.73
C ASP A 323 -6.69 9.93 -8.60
N TYR A 324 -5.67 10.19 -7.79
CA TYR A 324 -5.69 11.20 -6.75
C TYR A 324 -4.60 12.24 -7.03
N LYS A 325 -5.03 13.46 -7.40
CA LYS A 325 -4.13 14.58 -7.71
C LYS A 325 -3.06 14.23 -8.78
N GLY A 326 -3.42 13.44 -9.79
CA GLY A 326 -2.54 13.03 -10.88
C GLY A 326 -1.65 11.81 -10.58
N VAL A 327 -1.81 11.20 -9.39
CA VAL A 327 -1.07 10.00 -8.96
C VAL A 327 -2.03 8.85 -8.73
N LYS A 328 -1.70 7.66 -9.24
CA LYS A 328 -2.46 6.44 -8.96
C LYS A 328 -2.40 6.13 -7.46
N LYS A 329 -3.56 6.10 -6.79
CA LYS A 329 -3.69 5.70 -5.39
C LYS A 329 -4.70 4.57 -5.22
N ILE A 330 -4.55 3.85 -4.12
CA ILE A 330 -5.53 2.87 -3.66
C ILE A 330 -6.70 3.63 -3.05
N ASN A 331 -7.92 3.26 -3.42
CA ASN A 331 -9.14 3.75 -2.82
C ASN A 331 -9.28 3.18 -1.40
N VAL A 332 -8.79 3.92 -0.41
CA VAL A 332 -8.82 3.49 1.01
C VAL A 332 -10.25 3.26 1.50
N TYR A 333 -11.23 4.01 0.99
CA TYR A 333 -12.65 3.86 1.35
C TYR A 333 -13.21 2.50 0.94
N LYS A 334 -12.95 2.09 -0.31
CA LYS A 334 -13.30 0.75 -0.78
C LYS A 334 -12.57 -0.32 0.01
N LYS A 335 -11.26 -0.12 0.24
CA LYS A 335 -10.43 -1.03 1.03
C LYS A 335 -11.03 -1.28 2.41
N ARG A 336 -11.38 -0.23 3.17
CA ARG A 336 -11.97 -0.34 4.51
C ARG A 336 -13.29 -1.12 4.53
N ILE A 337 -14.16 -0.92 3.54
CA ILE A 337 -15.40 -1.70 3.40
C ILE A 337 -15.10 -3.18 3.14
N ILE A 338 -14.13 -3.48 2.28
CA ILE A 338 -13.69 -4.86 2.01
C ILE A 338 -13.04 -5.49 3.26
N GLU A 339 -12.19 -4.75 3.98
CA GLU A 339 -11.56 -5.21 5.22
C GLU A 339 -12.62 -5.58 6.27
N LYS A 340 -13.60 -4.70 6.52
CA LYS A 340 -14.72 -4.98 7.43
C LYS A 340 -15.56 -6.17 6.98
N TYR A 341 -15.76 -6.32 5.67
CA TYR A 341 -16.46 -7.47 5.11
C TYR A 341 -15.71 -8.78 5.39
N LEU A 342 -14.41 -8.82 5.11
CA LEU A 342 -13.58 -10.01 5.29
C LEU A 342 -13.34 -10.35 6.77
N SER A 343 -13.19 -9.34 7.64
CA SER A 343 -13.01 -9.54 9.09
C SER A 343 -14.26 -10.16 9.74
N GLY A 344 -15.44 -9.90 9.17
CA GLY A 344 -16.70 -10.49 9.61
C GLY A 344 -16.90 -11.97 9.21
N LEU A 345 -16.00 -12.56 8.43
CA LEU A 345 -16.10 -13.95 7.98
C LEU A 345 -15.30 -14.88 8.89
N ALA A 346 -15.96 -15.89 9.45
CA ALA A 346 -15.29 -17.00 10.10
C ALA A 346 -14.75 -17.99 9.05
N TRP A 347 -13.60 -18.63 9.34
CA TRP A 347 -13.03 -19.66 8.47
C TRP A 347 -14.02 -20.80 8.22
N GLU A 348 -14.73 -21.25 9.26
CA GLU A 348 -15.74 -22.30 9.16
C GLU A 348 -16.85 -21.97 8.15
N ASP A 349 -17.31 -20.72 8.12
CA ASP A 349 -18.36 -20.29 7.18
C ASP A 349 -17.87 -20.35 5.73
N ILE A 350 -16.65 -19.86 5.48
CA ILE A 350 -16.03 -19.89 4.16
C ILE A 350 -15.86 -21.35 3.69
N LEU A 351 -15.31 -22.20 4.54
CA LEU A 351 -15.03 -23.61 4.23
C LEU A 351 -16.30 -24.42 3.96
N ASN A 352 -17.41 -24.10 4.64
CA ASN A 352 -18.71 -24.72 4.41
C ASN A 352 -19.46 -24.17 3.19
N GLY A 353 -18.88 -23.19 2.47
CA GLY A 353 -19.53 -22.49 1.37
C GLY A 353 -20.75 -21.68 1.81
N ALA A 354 -20.84 -21.34 3.10
CA ALA A 354 -21.90 -20.50 3.62
C ALA A 354 -21.69 -19.08 3.10
N THR A 355 -22.70 -18.54 2.42
CA THR A 355 -22.68 -17.12 2.09
C THR A 355 -22.99 -16.35 3.36
N PRO A 356 -22.12 -15.42 3.79
CA PRO A 356 -22.37 -14.64 4.99
C PRO A 356 -23.71 -13.90 4.86
N PRO A 357 -24.51 -13.81 5.95
CA PRO A 357 -25.78 -13.11 5.91
C PRO A 357 -25.56 -11.62 5.60
N GLY A 358 -25.94 -11.21 4.39
CA GLY A 358 -26.33 -9.86 3.99
C GLY A 358 -25.53 -8.69 4.58
N ASN A 359 -24.23 -8.57 4.26
CA ASN A 359 -23.53 -7.30 4.46
C ASN A 359 -24.23 -6.22 3.59
N PRO A 360 -24.66 -5.08 4.16
CA PRO A 360 -25.46 -4.07 3.46
C PRO A 360 -24.64 -3.22 2.47
N HIS A 361 -23.31 -3.26 2.58
CA HIS A 361 -22.39 -2.45 1.78
C HIS A 361 -21.75 -3.23 0.64
N LEU A 362 -21.55 -4.54 0.80
CA LEU A 362 -20.72 -5.33 -0.11
C LEU A 362 -21.19 -6.78 -0.22
N VAL A 363 -21.11 -7.35 -1.42
CA VAL A 363 -21.11 -8.80 -1.63
C VAL A 363 -19.95 -9.19 -2.54
N HIS A 364 -19.35 -10.37 -2.31
CA HIS A 364 -18.44 -10.94 -3.32
C HIS A 364 -19.24 -11.71 -4.37
N ARG A 365 -18.72 -11.77 -5.59
CA ARG A 365 -19.28 -12.57 -6.69
C ARG A 365 -18.21 -13.34 -7.40
N LEU A 366 -18.61 -14.54 -7.82
CA LEU A 366 -17.88 -15.38 -8.76
C LEU A 366 -18.68 -15.43 -10.06
N ARG A 367 -18.12 -14.90 -11.14
CA ARG A 367 -18.78 -14.81 -12.46
C ARG A 367 -18.03 -15.66 -13.49
N ARG A 368 -18.78 -16.28 -14.38
CA ARG A 368 -18.25 -16.90 -15.61
C ARG A 368 -18.92 -16.25 -16.79
N GLU A 369 -18.13 -15.97 -17.80
CA GLU A 369 -18.63 -15.36 -19.04
C GLU A 369 -18.83 -16.47 -20.08
N GLU A 370 -19.92 -16.41 -20.85
CA GLU A 370 -20.26 -17.47 -21.80
C GLU A 370 -19.16 -17.70 -22.86
N HIS A 371 -18.45 -16.63 -23.23
CA HIS A 371 -17.37 -16.66 -24.21
C HIS A 371 -15.99 -16.99 -23.60
N LEU A 372 -15.89 -17.14 -22.27
CA LEU A 372 -14.68 -17.56 -21.54
C LEU A 372 -15.04 -18.64 -20.50
N PRO A 373 -15.48 -19.83 -20.95
CA PRO A 373 -16.02 -20.86 -20.06
C PRO A 373 -14.98 -21.48 -19.11
N ASP A 374 -13.69 -21.34 -19.41
CA ASP A 374 -12.56 -21.85 -18.63
C ASP A 374 -11.99 -20.81 -17.64
N THR A 375 -12.60 -19.62 -17.57
CA THR A 375 -12.16 -18.50 -16.74
C THR A 375 -13.21 -18.15 -15.69
N LEU A 376 -12.77 -17.95 -14.45
CA LEU A 376 -13.59 -17.49 -13.33
C LEU A 376 -13.14 -16.09 -12.90
N PHE A 377 -14.08 -15.16 -12.80
CA PHE A 377 -13.81 -13.79 -12.35
C PHE A 377 -14.27 -13.61 -10.90
N PHE A 378 -13.36 -13.17 -10.05
CA PHE A 378 -13.67 -12.74 -8.68
C PHE A 378 -13.91 -11.23 -8.67
N ASN A 379 -14.99 -10.79 -8.02
CA ASN A 379 -15.28 -9.37 -7.85
C ASN A 379 -15.94 -9.05 -6.50
N PHE A 380 -15.74 -7.82 -6.02
CA PHE A 380 -16.54 -7.22 -4.97
C PHE A 380 -17.57 -6.26 -5.58
N GLU A 381 -18.85 -6.51 -5.31
CA GLU A 381 -19.96 -5.66 -5.73
C GLU A 381 -20.43 -4.81 -4.55
N PHE A 382 -20.19 -3.51 -4.64
CA PHE A 382 -20.67 -2.55 -3.66
C PHE A 382 -22.17 -2.28 -3.88
N SER A 383 -22.90 -2.07 -2.79
CA SER A 383 -24.30 -1.65 -2.88
C SER A 383 -24.40 -0.22 -3.43
N PRO A 384 -25.53 0.17 -4.06
CA PRO A 384 -25.69 1.53 -4.57
C PRO A 384 -25.47 2.62 -3.51
N ALA A 385 -25.81 2.33 -2.24
CA ALA A 385 -25.57 3.23 -1.13
C ALA A 385 -24.08 3.33 -0.79
N ALA A 386 -23.36 2.19 -0.79
CA ALA A 386 -21.92 2.17 -0.55
C ALA A 386 -21.15 2.89 -1.66
N GLU A 387 -21.51 2.70 -2.94
CA GLU A 387 -20.88 3.44 -4.05
C GLU A 387 -21.05 4.96 -3.89
N LYS A 388 -22.23 5.44 -3.48
CA LYS A 388 -22.44 6.87 -3.24
C LYS A 388 -21.68 7.40 -2.03
N LEU A 389 -21.50 6.59 -0.98
CA LEU A 389 -20.64 6.93 0.14
C LEU A 389 -19.17 7.06 -0.31
N ILE A 390 -18.68 6.10 -1.10
CA ILE A 390 -17.31 6.11 -1.64
C ILE A 390 -17.10 7.32 -2.54
N GLU A 391 -17.99 7.58 -3.50
CA GLU A 391 -17.93 8.75 -4.39
C GLU A 391 -17.87 10.07 -3.59
N PHE A 392 -18.72 10.20 -2.56
CA PHE A 392 -18.69 11.37 -1.69
C PHE A 392 -17.34 11.53 -1.00
N CYS A 393 -16.78 10.45 -0.45
CA CYS A 393 -15.51 10.51 0.30
C CYS A 393 -14.33 10.85 -0.62
N MET A 394 -14.28 10.27 -1.83
CA MET A 394 -13.25 10.57 -2.84
C MET A 394 -13.27 12.03 -3.31
N GLU A 395 -14.43 12.68 -3.31
CA GLU A 395 -14.52 14.11 -3.61
C GLU A 395 -14.23 14.97 -2.38
N ALA A 396 -14.74 14.55 -1.22
CA ALA A 396 -14.57 15.24 0.06
C ALA A 396 -13.10 15.36 0.48
N GLU A 397 -12.30 14.32 0.31
CA GLU A 397 -10.87 14.30 0.69
C GLU A 397 -9.99 15.32 -0.06
N LYS A 398 -10.51 15.91 -1.15
CA LYS A 398 -9.82 16.98 -1.87
C LYS A 398 -9.92 18.32 -1.12
N SER A 399 -10.72 18.39 -0.05
CA SER A 399 -10.98 19.60 0.72
C SER A 399 -11.06 19.31 2.22
N ALA A 400 -10.26 20.02 3.02
CA ALA A 400 -10.29 19.93 4.49
C ALA A 400 -11.68 20.23 5.08
N LEU A 401 -12.54 20.96 4.35
CA LEU A 401 -13.91 21.28 4.77
C LEU A 401 -14.76 20.03 5.07
N TYR A 402 -14.54 18.94 4.33
CA TYR A 402 -15.41 17.75 4.40
C TYR A 402 -14.78 16.59 5.16
N GLU A 403 -13.55 16.71 5.63
CA GLU A 403 -12.83 15.64 6.33
C GLU A 403 -13.60 15.14 7.57
N ARG A 404 -14.30 16.06 8.27
CA ARG A 404 -15.15 15.71 9.40
C ARG A 404 -16.33 14.85 9.01
N ALA A 405 -16.92 15.15 7.85
CA ALA A 405 -18.03 14.35 7.35
C ALA A 405 -17.54 12.93 7.00
N VAL A 406 -16.35 12.80 6.42
CA VAL A 406 -15.74 11.50 6.12
C VAL A 406 -15.54 10.67 7.39
N LEU A 407 -14.89 11.24 8.41
CA LEU A 407 -14.68 10.58 9.70
C LEU A 407 -16.01 10.15 10.35
N MET A 408 -16.98 11.07 10.44
CA MET A 408 -18.28 10.79 11.04
C MET A 408 -19.07 9.70 10.32
N LEU A 409 -19.03 9.68 8.97
CA LEU A 409 -19.72 8.65 8.19
C LEU A 409 -19.07 7.28 8.38
N PHE A 410 -17.74 7.22 8.38
CA PHE A 410 -17.04 5.95 8.56
C PHE A 410 -17.14 5.42 10.00
N ASP A 411 -17.18 6.30 11.00
CA ASP A 411 -17.51 5.91 12.38
C ASP A 411 -18.94 5.35 12.49
N LEU A 412 -19.91 6.00 11.84
CA LEU A 412 -21.31 5.57 11.86
C LEU A 412 -21.50 4.14 11.32
N PHE A 413 -20.71 3.75 10.31
CA PHE A 413 -20.74 2.42 9.70
C PHE A 413 -19.68 1.46 10.26
N GLU A 414 -18.94 1.86 11.29
CA GLU A 414 -17.84 1.09 11.89
C GLU A 414 -16.81 0.60 10.86
N LEU A 415 -16.47 1.47 9.91
CA LEU A 415 -15.54 1.20 8.81
C LEU A 415 -14.10 1.66 9.12
N ARG A 416 -13.89 2.43 10.19
CA ARG A 416 -12.54 2.72 10.68
C ARG A 416 -11.98 1.55 11.45
N ARG A 417 -10.67 1.33 11.34
CA ARG A 417 -9.98 0.27 12.11
C ARG A 417 -9.99 0.57 13.61
N ASP A 418 -9.78 1.84 13.97
CA ASP A 418 -9.83 2.33 15.34
C ASP A 418 -10.07 3.86 15.37
N ALA A 419 -10.06 4.46 16.56
CA ALA A 419 -10.30 5.88 16.75
C ALA A 419 -9.21 6.78 16.11
N PHE A 420 -8.05 6.22 15.79
CA PHE A 420 -6.86 6.90 15.28
C PHE A 420 -6.66 6.71 13.77
N ASP A 421 -7.50 5.93 13.08
CA ASP A 421 -7.41 5.71 11.62
C ASP A 421 -7.55 7.04 10.85
N ARG A 422 -6.44 7.49 10.22
CA ARG A 422 -6.34 8.76 9.48
C ARG A 422 -6.47 8.62 7.96
N PHE A 423 -6.88 7.45 7.45
CA PHE A 423 -7.00 7.19 6.01
C PHE A 423 -5.72 7.54 5.22
N HIS A 424 -5.79 8.43 4.23
CA HIS A 424 -4.65 8.86 3.41
C HIS A 424 -3.66 9.78 4.13
N ASN A 425 -4.04 10.35 5.28
CA ASN A 425 -3.21 11.30 6.03
C ASN A 425 -2.25 10.59 7.00
N GLU A 426 -2.38 9.27 7.18
CA GLU A 426 -1.53 8.47 8.06
C GLU A 426 -0.04 8.56 7.66
N ASP A 427 0.28 8.37 6.38
CA ASP A 427 1.66 8.43 5.89
C ASP A 427 2.30 9.82 6.10
N THR A 428 1.54 10.87 5.82
CA THR A 428 1.98 12.26 6.03
C THR A 428 2.21 12.53 7.51
N TYR A 429 1.30 12.09 8.37
CA TYR A 429 1.41 12.24 9.82
C TYR A 429 2.66 11.53 10.37
N LEU A 430 2.87 10.26 10.00
CA LEU A 430 4.04 9.49 10.44
C LEU A 430 5.34 10.16 9.97
N SER A 431 5.37 10.67 8.73
CA SER A 431 6.52 11.40 8.19
C SER A 431 6.81 12.70 8.95
N GLN A 432 5.78 13.49 9.27
CA GLN A 432 5.91 14.73 10.04
C GLN A 432 6.39 14.46 11.48
N MET A 433 5.87 13.44 12.15
CA MET A 433 6.37 13.02 13.47
C MET A 433 7.87 12.68 13.42
N ASN A 434 8.30 12.04 12.33
CA ASN A 434 9.68 11.60 12.17
C ASN A 434 10.67 12.77 12.01
N GLY A 435 10.22 13.93 11.54
CA GLY A 435 11.04 15.14 11.39
C GLY A 435 11.53 15.77 12.70
N THR A 436 11.04 15.30 13.86
CA THR A 436 11.35 15.89 15.18
C THR A 436 12.49 15.18 15.95
N ALA A 437 13.26 14.31 15.28
CA ALA A 437 14.25 13.42 15.90
C ALA A 437 15.24 14.10 16.85
N ASP A 438 15.78 15.27 16.48
CA ASP A 438 16.79 15.97 17.27
C ASP A 438 16.25 16.45 18.64
N TYR A 439 14.95 16.79 18.72
CA TYR A 439 14.33 17.27 19.97
C TYR A 439 14.01 16.14 20.96
N LYS A 440 14.00 14.87 20.50
CA LYS A 440 13.71 13.69 21.34
C LYS A 440 14.99 13.09 21.95
N ALA A 441 16.17 13.43 21.43
CA ALA A 441 17.45 12.88 21.90
C ALA A 441 17.72 13.15 23.39
N VAL A 442 17.19 14.24 23.94
CA VAL A 442 17.36 14.60 25.37
C VAL A 442 16.72 13.59 26.32
N ILE A 443 15.75 12.79 25.85
CA ILE A 443 15.13 11.71 26.63
C ILE A 443 16.18 10.64 26.99
N LEU A 444 17.11 10.35 26.07
CA LEU A 444 18.10 9.28 26.21
C LEU A 444 19.04 9.47 27.40
N GLU A 445 19.29 10.72 27.82
CA GLU A 445 20.13 11.04 28.98
C GLU A 445 19.57 10.48 30.29
N TYR A 446 18.26 10.21 30.34
CA TYR A 446 17.55 9.79 31.55
C TYR A 446 17.04 8.35 31.48
N VAL A 447 17.24 7.67 30.34
CA VAL A 447 16.91 6.26 30.17
C VAL A 447 17.77 5.43 31.11
N THR A 448 17.14 4.50 31.81
CA THR A 448 17.81 3.56 32.71
C THR A 448 17.47 2.11 32.41
N GLY A 449 18.39 1.25 32.82
CA GLY A 449 18.29 -0.21 32.71
C GLY A 449 18.29 -0.70 31.27
N ARG A 450 17.66 -1.85 31.03
CA ARG A 450 17.68 -2.55 29.76
C ARG A 450 16.33 -2.53 29.05
N LYS A 451 15.20 -2.61 29.75
CA LYS A 451 13.88 -2.69 29.10
C LYS A 451 13.18 -1.33 29.16
N VAL A 452 12.94 -0.74 27.99
CA VAL A 452 12.37 0.61 27.86
C VAL A 452 11.08 0.55 27.08
N LEU A 453 10.01 1.07 27.67
CA LEU A 453 8.73 1.23 27.00
C LEU A 453 8.59 2.64 26.44
N ASP A 454 8.26 2.74 25.15
CA ASP A 454 7.83 3.98 24.50
C ASP A 454 6.32 3.91 24.25
N ILE A 455 5.56 4.77 24.92
CA ILE A 455 4.10 4.80 24.80
C ILE A 455 3.72 5.76 23.67
N GLY A 456 2.99 5.26 22.68
CA GLY A 456 2.67 6.01 21.47
C GLY A 456 3.91 6.30 20.62
N PRO A 457 4.65 5.27 20.14
CA PRO A 457 5.90 5.46 19.41
C PRO A 457 5.74 6.18 18.05
N GLY A 458 4.51 6.28 17.53
CA GLY A 458 4.22 6.90 16.22
C GLY A 458 5.04 6.22 15.12
N GLY A 459 5.78 7.00 14.32
CA GLY A 459 6.65 6.46 13.26
C GLY A 459 7.92 5.72 13.75
N GLY A 460 8.15 5.62 15.07
CA GLY A 460 9.21 4.78 15.65
C GLY A 460 10.56 5.47 15.84
N VAL A 461 10.65 6.79 15.63
CA VAL A 461 11.94 7.51 15.75
C VAL A 461 12.61 7.36 17.10
N LEU A 462 11.84 7.38 18.19
CA LEU A 462 12.44 7.22 19.50
C LEU A 462 12.93 5.78 19.73
N LEU A 463 12.23 4.77 19.19
CA LEU A 463 12.70 3.38 19.17
C LEU A 463 14.04 3.28 18.45
N ASP A 464 14.16 3.89 17.27
CA ASP A 464 15.40 3.93 16.49
C ASP A 464 16.53 4.61 17.27
N LEU A 465 16.26 5.78 17.87
CA LEU A 465 17.23 6.53 18.66
C LEU A 465 17.74 5.74 19.87
N ILE A 466 16.87 5.00 20.56
CA ILE A 466 17.26 4.15 21.69
C ILE A 466 18.13 2.99 21.19
N GLU A 467 17.69 2.28 20.15
CA GLU A 467 18.43 1.14 19.57
C GLU A 467 19.84 1.56 19.12
N GLU A 468 19.96 2.70 18.43
CA GLU A 468 21.22 3.16 17.85
C GLU A 468 22.20 3.74 18.88
N ARG A 469 21.69 4.44 19.90
CA ARG A 469 22.55 5.19 20.84
C ARG A 469 22.74 4.52 22.19
N LEU A 470 21.89 3.56 22.56
CA LEU A 470 21.95 2.86 23.85
C LEU A 470 22.13 1.34 23.65
N PRO A 471 23.35 0.88 23.29
CA PRO A 471 23.60 -0.53 23.02
C PRO A 471 23.30 -1.39 24.26
N GLY A 472 22.49 -2.44 24.07
CA GLY A 472 22.06 -3.34 25.15
C GLY A 472 20.77 -2.93 25.84
N VAL A 473 20.14 -1.84 25.42
CA VAL A 473 18.75 -1.51 25.72
C VAL A 473 17.83 -2.16 24.68
N ILE A 474 16.68 -2.66 25.15
CA ILE A 474 15.61 -3.26 24.35
C ILE A 474 14.45 -2.27 24.34
N PRO A 475 14.26 -1.52 23.23
CA PRO A 475 13.12 -0.63 23.07
C PRO A 475 11.87 -1.46 22.75
N VAL A 476 10.77 -1.16 23.43
CA VAL A 476 9.46 -1.76 23.17
C VAL A 476 8.44 -0.63 23.01
N GLY A 477 7.87 -0.49 21.82
CA GLY A 477 6.76 0.42 21.57
C GLY A 477 5.42 -0.19 22.00
N ILE A 478 4.61 0.58 22.71
CA ILE A 478 3.21 0.23 23.02
C ILE A 478 2.31 1.27 22.37
N ASP A 479 1.45 0.83 21.46
CA ASP A 479 0.46 1.70 20.82
C ASP A 479 -0.91 1.02 20.81
N ILE A 480 -1.98 1.81 20.90
CA ILE A 480 -3.35 1.30 20.80
C ILE A 480 -3.79 1.19 19.33
N SER A 481 -3.20 2.00 18.44
CA SER A 481 -3.52 2.04 17.01
C SER A 481 -3.00 0.82 16.28
N SER A 482 -3.92 0.11 15.63
CA SER A 482 -3.60 -1.04 14.79
C SER A 482 -2.73 -0.66 13.59
N ASN A 483 -3.00 0.51 12.97
CA ASN A 483 -2.23 1.01 11.82
C ASN A 483 -0.78 1.28 12.19
N VAL A 484 -0.53 1.95 13.32
CA VAL A 484 0.83 2.28 13.78
C VAL A 484 1.61 1.01 14.09
N VAL A 485 1.00 0.05 14.80
CA VAL A 485 1.63 -1.23 15.12
C VAL A 485 1.97 -2.03 13.86
N GLU A 486 1.04 -2.11 12.90
CA GLU A 486 1.25 -2.80 11.61
C GLU A 486 2.41 -2.15 10.84
N ALA A 487 2.40 -0.82 10.70
CA ALA A 487 3.43 -0.07 10.00
C ALA A 487 4.81 -0.25 10.65
N LEU A 488 4.88 -0.22 11.98
CA LEU A 488 6.13 -0.46 12.70
C LEU A 488 6.60 -1.91 12.57
N ARG A 489 5.72 -2.91 12.65
CA ARG A 489 6.12 -4.32 12.45
C ARG A 489 6.66 -4.55 11.04
N GLN A 490 6.02 -3.98 10.02
CA GLN A 490 6.51 -4.02 8.65
C GLN A 490 7.88 -3.33 8.52
N ARG A 491 8.03 -2.16 9.12
CA ARG A 491 9.30 -1.42 9.15
C ARG A 491 10.39 -2.22 9.85
N LYS A 492 10.07 -2.86 10.97
CA LYS A 492 10.99 -3.73 11.72
C LYS A 492 11.55 -4.83 10.83
N GLN A 493 10.68 -5.56 10.12
CA GLN A 493 11.10 -6.65 9.25
C GLN A 493 11.91 -6.14 8.05
N ARG A 494 11.43 -5.07 7.39
CA ARG A 494 12.08 -4.49 6.22
C ARG A 494 13.46 -3.92 6.50
N GLU A 495 13.62 -3.24 7.64
CA GLU A 495 14.88 -2.59 8.05
C GLU A 495 15.75 -3.50 8.95
N GLY A 496 15.26 -4.67 9.36
CA GLY A 496 15.96 -5.56 10.29
C GLY A 496 16.17 -4.97 11.68
N ARG A 497 15.20 -4.18 12.18
CA ARG A 497 15.28 -3.53 13.51
C ARG A 497 15.10 -4.54 14.63
N LEU A 498 15.71 -4.25 15.78
CA LEU A 498 15.68 -5.13 16.95
C LEU A 498 14.61 -4.73 17.97
N TRP A 499 14.08 -3.50 17.89
CA TRP A 499 12.99 -3.08 18.78
C TRP A 499 11.72 -3.91 18.59
N GLU A 500 10.87 -3.94 19.61
CA GLU A 500 9.59 -4.66 19.59
C GLU A 500 8.43 -3.69 19.61
N VAL A 501 7.27 -4.10 19.07
CA VAL A 501 6.04 -3.29 19.14
C VAL A 501 4.86 -4.19 19.46
N LEU A 502 4.09 -3.77 20.47
CA LEU A 502 2.90 -4.44 20.94
C LEU A 502 1.70 -3.51 20.77
N GLN A 503 0.59 -4.09 20.32
CA GLN A 503 -0.70 -3.41 20.40
C GLN A 503 -1.21 -3.53 21.84
N GLY A 504 -1.40 -2.40 22.53
CA GLY A 504 -1.81 -2.42 23.92
C GLY A 504 -2.29 -1.08 24.46
N ASP A 505 -3.05 -1.15 25.55
CA ASP A 505 -3.58 0.02 26.26
C ASP A 505 -2.62 0.46 27.37
N ALA A 506 -2.10 1.68 27.26
CA ALA A 506 -1.20 2.28 28.24
C ALA A 506 -1.82 2.41 29.65
N LEU A 507 -3.15 2.38 29.76
CA LEU A 507 -3.87 2.39 31.04
C LEU A 507 -3.76 1.07 31.80
N ASN A 508 -3.33 -0.01 31.15
CA ASN A 508 -3.26 -1.36 31.73
C ASN A 508 -2.01 -2.14 31.25
N LEU A 509 -0.81 -1.56 31.43
CA LEU A 509 0.45 -2.13 30.93
C LEU A 509 0.78 -3.52 31.48
N LYS A 510 0.31 -3.85 32.69
CA LYS A 510 0.52 -5.16 33.32
C LYS A 510 -0.03 -6.35 32.52
N ASP A 511 -0.96 -6.10 31.60
CA ASP A 511 -1.53 -7.15 30.75
C ASP A 511 -0.58 -7.49 29.57
N PHE A 512 0.40 -6.62 29.30
CA PHE A 512 1.33 -6.74 28.18
C PHE A 512 2.78 -6.95 28.63
N VAL A 513 3.13 -6.50 29.83
CA VAL A 513 4.48 -6.66 30.40
C VAL A 513 4.43 -7.11 31.85
N GLU A 514 5.41 -7.93 32.24
CA GLU A 514 5.51 -8.42 33.61
C GLU A 514 5.82 -7.26 34.59
N PRO A 515 5.03 -7.11 35.67
CA PRO A 515 5.27 -6.06 36.66
C PRO A 515 6.67 -6.12 37.30
N GLY A 516 7.31 -4.97 37.44
CA GLY A 516 8.65 -4.86 38.02
C GLY A 516 9.80 -5.20 37.09
N THR A 517 9.54 -5.43 35.79
CA THR A 517 10.57 -5.80 34.80
C THR A 517 10.96 -4.66 33.87
N VAL A 518 10.24 -3.54 33.90
CA VAL A 518 10.49 -2.38 33.04
C VAL A 518 11.39 -1.40 33.76
N ASP A 519 12.45 -0.94 33.11
CA ASP A 519 13.39 -0.01 33.73
C ASP A 519 13.08 1.46 33.43
N THR A 520 12.49 1.73 32.25
CA THR A 520 12.05 3.08 31.87
C THR A 520 10.73 3.03 31.11
N VAL A 521 9.80 3.94 31.43
CA VAL A 521 8.59 4.20 30.63
C VAL A 521 8.65 5.63 30.11
N ILE A 522 8.41 5.84 28.82
CA ILE A 522 8.51 7.13 28.17
C ILE A 522 7.14 7.54 27.63
N PHE A 523 6.74 8.76 27.97
CA PHE A 523 5.61 9.46 27.37
C PHE A 523 6.15 10.66 26.61
N SER A 524 6.27 10.56 25.29
CA SER A 524 6.76 11.64 24.43
C SER A 524 5.63 12.18 23.55
N SER A 525 5.01 13.28 23.97
CA SER A 525 3.93 13.95 23.25
C SER A 525 2.73 13.03 23.01
N ILE A 526 2.24 12.38 24.07
CA ILE A 526 1.14 11.38 23.97
C ILE A 526 0.12 11.49 25.12
N LEU A 527 0.49 12.03 26.28
CA LEU A 527 -0.43 12.13 27.42
C LEU A 527 -1.57 13.12 27.13
N HIS A 528 -1.33 14.16 26.32
CA HIS A 528 -2.40 15.06 25.86
C HIS A 528 -3.40 14.34 24.94
N GLU A 529 -2.94 13.41 24.11
CA GLU A 529 -3.82 12.57 23.29
C GLU A 529 -4.64 11.62 24.16
N LEU A 530 -4.00 10.96 25.14
CA LEU A 530 -4.72 10.10 26.10
C LEU A 530 -5.77 10.91 26.86
N TYR A 531 -5.40 12.09 27.38
CA TYR A 531 -6.32 13.01 28.05
C TYR A 531 -7.52 13.36 27.17
N SER A 532 -7.28 13.65 25.89
CA SER A 532 -8.30 14.18 24.96
C SER A 532 -9.20 13.09 24.38
N TYR A 533 -8.64 11.97 23.94
CA TYR A 533 -9.39 10.97 23.16
C TYR A 533 -9.95 9.82 23.98
N VAL A 534 -9.22 9.35 24.99
CA VAL A 534 -9.55 8.10 25.67
C VAL A 534 -10.66 8.34 26.69
N PRO A 535 -11.87 7.78 26.45
CA PRO A 535 -12.97 7.97 27.37
C PRO A 535 -12.76 7.09 28.61
N LEU A 536 -12.56 7.69 29.76
CA LEU A 536 -12.58 6.98 31.04
C LEU A 536 -13.88 7.31 31.78
N ASN A 537 -14.60 6.26 32.18
CA ASN A 537 -15.96 6.37 32.75
C ASN A 537 -16.94 7.15 31.85
N GLY A 538 -16.81 6.99 30.53
CA GLY A 538 -17.68 7.64 29.54
C GLY A 538 -17.36 9.11 29.27
N THR A 539 -16.25 9.64 29.80
CA THR A 539 -15.87 11.05 29.66
C THR A 539 -14.49 11.21 29.03
N LYS A 540 -14.40 12.06 28.00
CA LYS A 540 -13.17 12.55 27.36
C LYS A 540 -12.64 13.80 28.09
N PHE A 541 -11.44 14.26 27.75
CA PHE A 541 -10.77 15.39 28.43
C PHE A 541 -10.70 15.16 29.95
N ASN A 542 -10.23 13.97 30.33
CA ASN A 542 -10.33 13.48 31.69
C ASN A 542 -8.94 13.25 32.29
N HIS A 543 -8.58 14.03 33.32
CA HIS A 543 -7.32 13.86 34.05
C HIS A 543 -7.19 12.48 34.71
N ALA A 544 -8.29 11.79 35.02
CA ALA A 544 -8.23 10.42 35.55
C ALA A 544 -7.61 9.44 34.55
N THR A 545 -7.69 9.71 33.25
CA THR A 545 -6.99 8.93 32.21
C THR A 545 -5.47 9.07 32.36
N VAL A 546 -4.97 10.29 32.56
CA VAL A 546 -3.55 10.55 32.83
C VAL A 546 -3.11 9.87 34.13
N ALA A 547 -3.94 9.93 35.18
CA ALA A 547 -3.66 9.23 36.44
C ALA A 547 -3.52 7.71 36.22
N ALA A 548 -4.46 7.10 35.50
CA ALA A 548 -4.44 5.67 35.22
C ALA A 548 -3.19 5.26 34.41
N ALA A 549 -2.80 6.03 33.39
CA ALA A 549 -1.58 5.78 32.62
C ALA A 549 -0.30 5.87 33.48
N LEU A 550 -0.21 6.88 34.36
CA LEU A 550 0.93 7.02 35.28
C LEU A 550 0.98 5.89 36.32
N VAL A 551 -0.17 5.50 36.89
CA VAL A 551 -0.25 4.38 37.86
C VAL A 551 0.15 3.08 37.18
N SER A 552 -0.43 2.77 36.02
CA SER A 552 -0.11 1.62 35.18
C SER A 552 1.40 1.53 34.90
N SER A 553 2.01 2.65 34.51
CA SER A 553 3.46 2.74 34.28
C SER A 553 4.27 2.51 35.55
N PHE A 554 3.86 3.10 36.67
CA PHE A 554 4.55 2.95 37.94
C PHE A 554 4.47 1.53 38.51
N GLU A 555 3.37 0.81 38.24
CA GLU A 555 3.19 -0.60 38.62
C GLU A 555 4.19 -1.50 37.90
N VAL A 556 4.40 -1.30 36.59
CA VAL A 556 5.29 -2.15 35.79
C VAL A 556 6.77 -1.83 35.94
N LEU A 557 7.10 -0.65 36.47
CA LEU A 557 8.49 -0.25 36.71
C LEU A 557 9.19 -1.08 37.80
N ALA A 558 10.44 -1.44 37.54
CA ALA A 558 11.39 -1.94 38.52
C ALA A 558 11.72 -0.87 39.57
N ASP A 559 12.18 -1.29 40.76
CA ASP A 559 12.70 -0.36 41.75
C ASP A 559 13.96 0.35 41.20
N GLY A 560 14.02 1.68 41.33
CA GLY A 560 15.04 2.53 40.70
C GLY A 560 14.73 2.94 39.24
N GLY A 561 13.70 2.35 38.63
CA GLY A 561 13.24 2.70 37.29
C GLY A 561 12.68 4.12 37.17
N ALA A 562 12.49 4.58 35.93
CA ALA A 562 12.06 5.95 35.63
C ALA A 562 10.81 6.03 34.74
N ILE A 563 9.94 7.01 35.01
CA ILE A 563 8.98 7.54 34.03
C ILE A 563 9.54 8.85 33.49
N ILE A 564 9.64 8.98 32.17
CA ILE A 564 10.06 10.21 31.49
C ILE A 564 8.86 10.77 30.74
N ILE A 565 8.53 12.03 30.99
CA ILE A 565 7.44 12.73 30.33
C ILE A 565 8.01 13.94 29.58
N ARG A 566 7.74 14.02 28.28
CA ARG A 566 7.99 15.20 27.44
C ARG A 566 6.68 15.55 26.75
N ASP A 567 5.93 16.52 27.27
CA ASP A 567 4.56 16.76 26.82
C ASP A 567 4.11 18.22 26.97
N GLY A 568 2.95 18.57 26.40
CA GLY A 568 2.34 19.90 26.44
C GLY A 568 2.10 20.42 27.86
N ILE A 569 2.26 21.72 28.06
CA ILE A 569 2.12 22.39 29.36
C ILE A 569 1.39 23.72 29.24
N MET A 570 0.56 24.06 30.22
CA MET A 570 -0.03 25.39 30.36
C MET A 570 0.96 26.35 31.04
N THR A 571 0.91 27.63 30.71
CA THR A 571 1.70 28.69 31.33
C THR A 571 1.10 29.19 32.64
N GLU A 572 1.97 29.59 33.57
CA GLU A 572 1.66 30.32 34.79
C GLU A 572 2.19 31.76 34.71
N PRO A 573 1.47 32.76 35.25
CA PRO A 573 0.20 32.63 35.96
C PRO A 573 -1.01 32.52 35.01
N LEU A 574 -2.08 31.85 35.44
CA LEU A 574 -3.24 31.51 34.60
C LEU A 574 -4.03 32.72 34.11
N ASP A 575 -4.03 33.81 34.88
CA ASP A 575 -4.74 35.06 34.60
C ASP A 575 -3.98 35.99 33.66
N GLN A 576 -2.73 35.65 33.31
CA GLN A 576 -1.93 36.40 32.35
C GLN A 576 -2.64 36.48 30.99
N ARG A 577 -2.64 37.67 30.39
CA ARG A 577 -3.15 37.86 29.03
C ARG A 577 -2.06 38.20 28.03
N ARG A 578 -2.36 37.97 26.75
CA ARG A 578 -1.51 38.24 25.60
C ARG A 578 -2.30 38.95 24.52
N ARG A 579 -1.69 39.95 23.91
CA ARG A 579 -2.17 40.53 22.67
C ARG A 579 -1.54 39.77 21.51
N VAL A 580 -2.36 39.26 20.60
CA VAL A 580 -1.90 38.53 19.41
C VAL A 580 -2.34 39.33 18.20
N ARG A 581 -1.37 39.78 17.40
CA ARG A 581 -1.61 40.43 16.11
C ARG A 581 -1.32 39.45 14.99
N PHE A 582 -2.29 39.26 14.11
CA PHE A 582 -2.17 38.44 12.91
C PHE A 582 -1.52 39.21 11.77
N LEU A 583 -0.51 38.63 11.14
CA LEU A 583 0.16 39.20 9.98
C LEU A 583 -0.44 38.68 8.66
N GLU A 584 -1.08 37.51 8.70
CA GLU A 584 -1.71 36.89 7.53
C GLU A 584 -3.16 37.35 7.33
N GLU A 585 -3.57 37.47 6.07
CA GLU A 585 -4.97 37.65 5.71
C GLU A 585 -5.75 36.37 6.08
N GLY A 586 -6.75 36.51 6.96
CA GLY A 586 -7.54 35.38 7.46
C GLY A 586 -7.13 34.82 8.83
N GLY A 587 -6.08 35.32 9.48
CA GLY A 587 -5.67 34.86 10.82
C GLY A 587 -6.79 34.98 11.87
N MET A 588 -7.53 36.09 11.87
CA MET A 588 -8.72 36.26 12.71
C MET A 588 -9.81 35.23 12.43
N ALA A 589 -10.08 34.92 11.16
CA ALA A 589 -11.08 33.94 10.78
C ALA A 589 -10.66 32.52 11.23
N ALA A 590 -9.37 32.22 11.18
CA ALA A 590 -8.82 30.96 11.69
C ALA A 590 -9.02 30.84 13.22
N LEU A 591 -8.77 31.91 13.99
CA LEU A 591 -9.04 31.93 15.42
C LEU A 591 -10.54 31.76 15.74
N GLU A 592 -11.40 32.51 15.04
CA GLU A 592 -12.86 32.43 15.22
C GLU A 592 -13.38 31.00 14.95
N ARG A 593 -12.83 30.35 13.92
CA ARG A 593 -13.13 28.96 13.59
C ARG A 593 -12.62 28.00 14.67
N TYR A 594 -11.35 28.14 15.07
CA TYR A 594 -10.74 27.32 16.12
C TYR A 594 -11.53 27.40 17.43
N ALA A 595 -11.86 28.61 17.88
CA ALA A 595 -12.61 28.83 19.12
C ALA A 595 -14.02 28.18 19.11
N LYS A 596 -14.59 27.98 17.91
CA LYS A 596 -15.89 27.31 17.74
C LYS A 596 -15.77 25.79 17.71
N ASP A 597 -14.73 25.26 17.07
CA ASP A 597 -14.59 23.84 16.81
C ASP A 597 -13.84 23.08 17.92
N PHE A 598 -13.00 23.81 18.68
CA PHE A 598 -12.17 23.23 19.74
C PHE A 598 -13.00 22.53 20.81
N ALA A 599 -12.71 21.25 21.04
CA ALA A 599 -13.53 20.39 21.88
C ALA A 599 -13.12 20.38 23.37
N GLY A 600 -11.86 20.75 23.68
CA GLY A 600 -11.30 20.61 25.03
C GLY A 600 -11.89 21.58 26.06
N ARG A 601 -11.93 22.88 25.74
CA ARG A 601 -12.55 23.92 26.57
C ARG A 601 -13.02 25.11 25.73
N VAL A 602 -13.73 26.04 26.36
CA VAL A 602 -14.13 27.30 25.69
C VAL A 602 -12.92 28.23 25.56
N ILE A 603 -12.54 28.55 24.32
CA ILE A 603 -11.49 29.53 24.01
C ILE A 603 -12.02 30.94 24.22
N GLN A 604 -11.29 31.76 24.99
CA GLN A 604 -11.65 33.14 25.28
C GLN A 604 -10.75 34.12 24.49
N TYR A 605 -11.37 35.11 23.88
CA TYR A 605 -10.67 36.22 23.24
C TYR A 605 -11.54 37.47 23.20
N GLU A 606 -10.89 38.63 23.21
CA GLU A 606 -11.50 39.95 23.02
C GLU A 606 -10.83 40.61 21.82
N ARG A 607 -11.62 41.02 20.83
CA ARG A 607 -11.08 41.71 19.65
C ARG A 607 -10.73 43.16 20.01
N ILE A 608 -9.46 43.52 19.87
CA ILE A 608 -8.96 44.88 20.08
C ILE A 608 -8.99 45.67 18.76
N ASP A 609 -8.66 45.01 17.64
CA ASP A 609 -8.58 45.63 16.31
C ASP A 609 -8.98 44.64 15.20
N GLU A 610 -8.90 45.04 13.94
CA GLU A 610 -9.25 44.22 12.78
C GLU A 610 -8.47 42.91 12.73
N GLN A 611 -7.18 42.93 13.10
CA GLN A 611 -6.26 41.78 13.08
C GLN A 611 -5.59 41.55 14.45
N GLU A 612 -6.20 42.03 15.54
CA GLU A 612 -5.59 41.96 16.86
C GLU A 612 -6.59 41.57 17.95
N VAL A 613 -6.18 40.65 18.82
CA VAL A 613 -6.99 40.12 19.94
C VAL A 613 -6.22 40.12 21.25
N LEU A 614 -6.96 40.26 22.35
CA LEU A 614 -6.51 39.97 23.71
C LEU A 614 -7.03 38.61 24.14
N MET A 615 -6.16 37.73 24.60
CA MET A 615 -6.50 36.37 25.00
C MET A 615 -5.86 36.01 26.33
N PRO A 616 -6.45 35.15 27.17
CA PRO A 616 -5.71 34.44 28.20
C PRO A 616 -4.50 33.73 27.59
N VAL A 617 -3.36 33.74 28.27
CA VAL A 617 -2.09 33.20 27.76
C VAL A 617 -2.20 31.76 27.29
N ASN A 618 -3.00 30.96 28.00
CA ASN A 618 -3.18 29.55 27.69
C ASN A 618 -4.13 29.30 26.52
N ASP A 619 -5.08 30.19 26.25
CA ASP A 619 -5.94 30.08 25.06
C ASP A 619 -5.21 30.58 23.82
N ALA A 620 -4.35 31.61 23.97
CA ALA A 620 -3.40 31.99 22.92
C ALA A 620 -2.45 30.83 22.60
N MET A 621 -1.90 30.17 23.62
CA MET A 621 -0.98 29.04 23.47
C MET A 621 -1.61 27.89 22.66
N GLU A 622 -2.80 27.41 23.06
CA GLU A 622 -3.50 26.33 22.36
C GLU A 622 -3.70 26.67 20.87
N PHE A 623 -4.29 27.83 20.59
CA PHE A 623 -4.56 28.23 19.22
C PHE A 623 -3.28 28.41 18.39
N LEU A 624 -2.27 29.09 18.94
CA LEU A 624 -1.04 29.40 18.19
C LEU A 624 -0.27 28.15 17.80
N TYR A 625 -0.24 27.12 18.66
CA TYR A 625 0.48 25.88 18.35
C TYR A 625 -0.27 25.01 17.35
N THR A 626 -1.59 24.95 17.40
CA THR A 626 -2.39 24.36 16.31
C THR A 626 -2.23 25.13 15.01
N TYR A 627 -2.16 26.46 15.05
CA TYR A 627 -2.03 27.31 13.87
C TYR A 627 -0.76 26.99 13.05
N THR A 628 0.28 26.42 13.68
CA THR A 628 1.54 26.06 12.99
C THR A 628 1.42 24.92 12.00
N TRP A 629 0.51 23.97 12.21
CA TRP A 629 0.42 22.72 11.43
C TRP A 629 -0.39 22.84 10.13
N GLY A 630 -1.09 23.96 9.95
CA GLY A 630 -1.85 24.25 8.74
C GLY A 630 -3.22 23.57 8.67
N GLU A 631 -3.89 23.73 7.54
CA GLU A 631 -5.30 23.35 7.36
C GLU A 631 -5.53 21.82 7.38
N GLU A 632 -4.56 21.03 6.89
CA GLU A 632 -4.69 19.57 6.78
C GLU A 632 -4.65 18.88 8.15
N ALA A 633 -3.95 19.45 9.14
CA ALA A 633 -3.92 18.92 10.51
C ALA A 633 -5.08 19.42 11.38
N TYR A 634 -5.73 20.53 10.97
CA TYR A 634 -6.69 21.27 11.79
C TYR A 634 -7.79 20.39 12.39
N ILE A 635 -8.30 19.41 11.63
CA ILE A 635 -9.41 18.59 12.10
C ILE A 635 -9.06 17.68 13.28
N HIS A 636 -7.82 17.20 13.32
CA HIS A 636 -7.32 16.37 14.39
C HIS A 636 -6.97 17.26 15.59
N GLU A 637 -6.27 18.35 15.34
CA GLU A 637 -5.83 19.30 16.37
C GLU A 637 -7.00 19.88 17.19
N VAL A 638 -8.15 20.22 16.58
CA VAL A 638 -9.30 20.75 17.34
C VAL A 638 -9.94 19.74 18.30
N GLN A 639 -9.63 18.45 18.16
CA GLN A 639 -10.07 17.39 19.06
C GLN A 639 -9.11 17.16 20.23
N GLU A 640 -7.96 17.84 20.26
CA GLU A 640 -6.86 17.60 21.19
C GLU A 640 -6.53 18.86 21.99
N GLN A 641 -6.48 18.76 23.32
CA GLN A 641 -6.00 19.86 24.16
C GLN A 641 -4.55 19.59 24.56
N PHE A 642 -3.63 20.41 24.04
CA PHE A 642 -2.20 20.19 24.20
C PHE A 642 -1.72 20.48 25.63
N GLY A 643 -2.08 21.62 26.20
CA GLY A 643 -1.82 22.01 27.58
C GLY A 643 -2.98 21.65 28.51
N TYR A 644 -2.82 20.60 29.31
CA TYR A 644 -3.85 20.11 30.24
C TYR A 644 -3.51 20.30 31.73
N PHE A 645 -2.32 20.81 32.04
CA PHE A 645 -1.88 21.18 33.39
C PHE A 645 -0.91 22.35 33.34
N THR A 646 -0.90 23.18 34.37
CA THR A 646 0.20 24.12 34.64
C THR A 646 1.38 23.42 35.34
N PRO A 647 2.61 23.98 35.38
CA PRO A 647 3.74 23.42 36.11
C PRO A 647 3.41 23.01 37.54
N SER A 648 2.73 23.88 38.30
CA SER A 648 2.38 23.60 39.69
C SER A 648 1.32 22.51 39.80
N GLN A 649 0.33 22.51 38.90
CA GLN A 649 -0.70 21.45 38.85
C GLN A 649 -0.09 20.10 38.48
N TYR A 650 0.79 20.05 37.49
CA TYR A 650 1.45 18.82 37.02
C TYR A 650 2.22 18.16 38.16
N LYS A 651 3.01 18.96 38.89
CA LYS A 651 3.78 18.50 40.04
C LYS A 651 2.88 17.95 41.16
N ALA A 652 1.85 18.70 41.54
CA ALA A 652 0.91 18.28 42.58
C ALA A 652 0.16 16.99 42.17
N PHE A 653 -0.24 16.90 40.91
CA PHE A 653 -0.95 15.75 40.35
C PHE A 653 -0.12 14.48 40.38
N ILE A 654 1.16 14.53 39.97
CA ILE A 654 2.07 13.38 40.06
C ILE A 654 2.22 12.92 41.51
N GLN A 655 2.46 13.86 42.44
CA GLN A 655 2.66 13.54 43.86
C GLN A 655 1.42 12.92 44.49
N GLN A 656 0.23 13.43 44.17
CA GLN A 656 -1.04 12.89 44.65
C GLN A 656 -1.34 11.50 44.07
N THR A 657 -1.03 11.29 42.79
CA THR A 657 -1.35 10.07 42.05
C THR A 657 -0.41 8.91 42.43
N LEU A 658 0.90 9.15 42.49
CA LEU A 658 1.90 8.10 42.67
C LEU A 658 2.44 7.99 44.12
N GLY A 659 2.15 8.97 44.97
CA GLY A 659 2.56 8.98 46.37
C GLY A 659 4.06 9.17 46.61
N GLU A 660 4.51 8.90 47.84
CA GLU A 660 5.86 9.24 48.30
C GLU A 660 6.99 8.43 47.64
N ARG A 661 6.67 7.29 47.01
CA ARG A 661 7.66 6.48 46.29
C ARG A 661 8.07 7.11 44.95
N ALA A 662 7.29 8.05 44.42
CA ALA A 662 7.62 8.75 43.19
C ALA A 662 8.43 10.02 43.49
N LYS A 663 9.72 10.00 43.13
CA LYS A 663 10.62 11.13 43.32
C LYS A 663 10.80 11.89 42.01
N LEU A 664 10.41 13.16 41.99
CA LEU A 664 10.68 14.06 40.87
C LEU A 664 12.17 14.41 40.85
N GLU A 665 12.91 13.82 39.91
CA GLU A 665 14.35 14.03 39.71
C GLU A 665 14.59 15.27 38.85
N VAL A 666 13.82 15.41 37.76
CA VAL A 666 13.87 16.55 36.85
C VAL A 666 12.47 17.11 36.67
N PHE A 667 12.37 18.44 36.66
CA PHE A 667 11.17 19.16 36.28
C PHE A 667 11.57 20.48 35.64
N ARG A 668 11.44 20.59 34.32
CA ARG A 668 11.67 21.81 33.55
C ARG A 668 10.55 22.01 32.54
N HIS A 669 10.34 23.25 32.12
CA HIS A 669 9.47 23.59 31.01
C HIS A 669 10.14 24.64 30.14
N TYR A 670 9.84 24.62 28.85
CA TYR A 670 10.46 25.47 27.84
C TYR A 670 9.58 25.59 26.60
N LEU A 671 9.80 26.67 25.85
CA LEU A 671 9.32 26.85 24.49
C LEU A 671 10.18 26.04 23.51
N GLN A 672 9.56 25.17 22.72
CA GLN A 672 10.23 24.46 21.64
C GLN A 672 10.54 25.41 20.47
N GLU A 673 11.78 25.41 19.98
CA GLU A 673 12.27 26.36 18.96
C GLU A 673 11.43 26.34 17.67
N GLY A 674 10.99 25.16 17.24
CA GLY A 674 10.18 25.01 16.03
C GLY A 674 8.90 25.86 15.99
N TYR A 675 8.23 26.10 17.13
CA TYR A 675 7.06 26.98 17.16
C TYR A 675 7.41 28.44 16.89
N THR A 676 8.57 28.89 17.39
CA THR A 676 9.06 30.26 17.14
C THR A 676 9.39 30.46 15.67
N GLU A 677 9.96 29.45 15.01
CA GLU A 677 10.28 29.50 13.59
C GLU A 677 9.01 29.50 12.73
N ALA A 678 8.07 28.60 13.02
CA ALA A 678 6.83 28.45 12.25
C ALA A 678 5.89 29.66 12.36
N LEU A 679 5.90 30.37 13.50
CA LEU A 679 5.01 31.51 13.74
C LEU A 679 5.63 32.89 13.43
N ARG A 680 6.95 32.95 13.20
CA ARG A 680 7.71 34.20 13.10
C ARG A 680 7.10 35.23 12.16
N ASP A 681 6.67 34.80 10.98
CA ASP A 681 6.15 35.68 9.92
C ASP A 681 4.61 35.71 9.88
N ARG A 682 3.96 35.07 10.86
CA ARG A 682 2.50 34.84 10.87
C ARG A 682 1.79 35.63 11.96
N VAL A 683 2.44 35.81 13.11
CA VAL A 683 1.88 36.52 14.26
C VAL A 683 2.92 37.34 15.00
N VAL A 684 2.46 38.37 15.71
CA VAL A 684 3.24 39.09 16.72
C VAL A 684 2.54 38.92 18.06
N VAL A 685 3.26 38.41 19.06
CA VAL A 685 2.75 38.21 20.42
C VAL A 685 3.30 39.29 21.34
N MET A 686 2.40 39.98 22.03
CA MET A 686 2.71 41.10 22.91
C MET A 686 2.10 40.89 24.30
N ASP A 687 2.66 41.57 25.30
CA ASP A 687 2.03 41.73 26.60
C ASP A 687 0.79 42.65 26.53
N GLU A 688 0.16 42.91 27.67
CA GLU A 688 -1.02 43.79 27.73
C GLU A 688 -0.69 45.25 27.39
N ASN A 689 0.55 45.68 27.57
CA ASN A 689 1.02 47.03 27.25
C ASN A 689 1.36 47.21 25.76
N GLY A 690 1.41 46.11 25.00
CA GLY A 690 1.78 46.11 23.58
C GLY A 690 3.28 45.96 23.32
N GLU A 691 4.07 45.55 24.31
CA GLU A 691 5.47 45.20 24.14
C GLU A 691 5.59 43.75 23.64
N GLU A 692 6.42 43.51 22.62
CA GLU A 692 6.63 42.16 22.10
C GLU A 692 7.25 41.24 23.15
N VAL A 693 6.72 40.03 23.26
CA VAL A 693 7.16 39.01 24.21
C VAL A 693 7.32 37.66 23.51
N ALA A 694 8.12 36.78 24.10
CA ALA A 694 8.26 35.41 23.63
C ALA A 694 6.92 34.66 23.71
N LEU A 695 6.79 33.62 22.88
CA LEU A 695 5.70 32.67 22.98
C LEU A 695 5.70 31.98 24.36
N PRO A 696 4.54 31.54 24.86
CA PRO A 696 4.46 30.81 26.13
C PRO A 696 5.25 29.51 26.09
N ASP A 697 5.60 28.91 27.23
CA ASP A 697 6.26 27.60 27.17
C ASP A 697 5.31 26.55 26.57
N SER A 698 5.84 25.70 25.68
CA SER A 698 5.07 24.69 24.97
C SER A 698 5.17 23.32 25.61
N THR A 699 6.30 23.03 26.27
CA THR A 699 6.64 21.65 26.62
C THR A 699 7.21 21.58 28.02
N CYS A 700 6.79 20.60 28.79
CA CYS A 700 7.42 20.18 30.03
C CYS A 700 8.30 18.95 29.79
N PHE A 701 9.35 18.82 30.59
CA PHE A 701 10.21 17.65 30.64
C PHE A 701 10.39 17.23 32.11
N ILE A 702 9.89 16.05 32.43
CA ILE A 702 9.76 15.55 33.80
C ILE A 702 10.36 14.14 33.86
N VAL A 703 11.14 13.88 34.91
CA VAL A 703 11.67 12.55 35.21
C VAL A 703 11.24 12.15 36.62
N ILE A 704 10.53 11.03 36.72
CA ILE A 704 10.00 10.46 37.96
C ILE A 704 10.74 9.16 38.26
N ARG A 705 11.44 9.08 39.38
CA ARG A 705 12.11 7.87 39.86
C ARG A 705 11.24 7.09 40.83
N LYS A 706 11.17 5.77 40.65
CA LYS A 706 10.57 4.84 41.62
C LYS A 706 11.58 4.50 42.72
N ALA A 707 11.27 4.89 43.95
CA ALA A 707 12.11 4.66 45.13
C ALA A 707 12.04 3.24 45.68
#